data_AF-A0A2S0U3Y3-F1
#
_entry.id   AF-A0A2S0U3Y3-F1
#
_cell.length_a   1.000
_cell.length_b   1.000
_cell.length_c   1.000
_cell.angle_alpha   90.00
_cell.angle_beta   90.00
_cell.angle_gamma   90.00
#
_symmetry.space_group_name_H-M   'P 1'
#
loop_
_entity.id
_entity.type
_entity.pdbx_description
1 polymer ?
#
loop_
_entity_poly.entity_id
_entity_poly.type
_entity_poly.pdbx_seq_one_letter_code
_entity_poly.pdbx_strand_id
1 'polypeptide(L)'
;MFILFKIKYNNGEFSSIGKVQRINKTDKNWYIDFILENMKFKSEYYNENQIESFIFSYGIKAGKIKDKDIKNVNVIHQKYKNLKLPISMEAKDYGRLIVQNKIETGINYILQNEKGETIDFKKYEKYNEVECFKNGISLVKFTDIFINKVKFLRKIENKYLYFENGRQILSTKEMKTKFISKTKKTNNLINNFITLDIETFVDNNVLVPYLISFYDGKRVYPFGLWDYKNPEMMILDCLKSLFIRKYDGYKIYIHNMAKFDIIFLLKYIVKVAIVHPVIHNSRIISLHVNCGEKGDYQIQFKDSYLLLLSSLAKLTRGFGVDTLKSVFPYLFVKKNNLDYIGEVPDFKYFDNKITLNEYNEYKNNFNWSWNLRKEVLKYCEIDCVSLYQLIFKFSDLIFSQFGKNIHHYPTLPSLAFAIFRSNFMENENIPQITGKIADDIRSGYTGGAVDVYIPKPPKNRKIKCYDVNSLYPSVMFKNFMPIGFPTYFEGDIRIENPEAFGFFYCKIKAPDNIKHPIIQTHVKINGIVRTIAPIGEWTDMLFSMEMDNAQKYGYKFEILWGYTFEKAIIFGEYVNFLYTLRNEYPKSHPLNFIAKILLNSLYGRFGMDDNFPNIQLIHKNYLTDFENKFFDQIEEKIDLGEHMLVFYKNIDKSREDNSDHNISIPIAAAITAYARIHMSQFKNNPKINLYYTDTDSIFTDSEIDDSLISEKDLGKLKLENTCEKAIFLTPKVYCLKTESGEFIYKVKGLKHEIELTMHDFELLLKRDSSLKKSQVKWRRNLTEAKISLLKELYTLKVNDNKRELIYNRDNKFVGTKAYKIDKTKNIKTR
;
A
#
# COMPACT_ATOMS: atom_id res chain seq x y z
N MET A 1 19.89 71.01 -0.93
CA MET A 1 20.16 71.51 0.42
C MET A 1 21.42 70.83 0.95
N PHE A 2 22.33 71.57 1.56
CA PHE A 2 23.41 71.02 2.39
C PHE A 2 22.93 71.08 3.83
N ILE A 3 23.08 70.01 4.61
CA ILE A 3 22.59 69.94 5.98
C ILE A 3 23.60 69.19 6.86
N LEU A 4 23.81 69.69 8.08
CA LEU A 4 24.67 69.11 9.11
C LEU A 4 23.87 69.01 10.40
N PHE A 5 23.90 67.84 11.02
CA PHE A 5 23.24 67.59 12.28
C PHE A 5 24.26 67.67 13.42
N LYS A 6 23.93 68.41 14.48
CA LYS A 6 24.74 68.58 15.68
C LYS A 6 23.87 68.40 16.93
N ILE A 7 24.52 67.95 18.00
CA ILE A 7 23.95 67.90 19.35
C ILE A 7 24.62 69.01 20.16
N LYS A 8 23.83 69.76 20.93
CA LYS A 8 24.30 70.68 21.97
C LYS A 8 24.02 70.05 23.33
N TYR A 9 25.03 70.00 24.19
CA TYR A 9 24.91 69.48 25.55
C TYR A 9 24.67 70.61 26.55
N ASN A 10 24.14 70.28 27.73
CA ASN A 10 23.88 71.25 28.81
C ASN A 10 25.17 71.96 29.30
N ASN A 11 26.35 71.37 29.09
CA ASN A 11 27.64 71.98 29.42
C ASN A 11 28.12 73.03 28.37
N GLY A 12 27.34 73.26 27.31
CA GLY A 12 27.64 74.22 26.24
C GLY A 12 28.48 73.66 25.08
N GLU A 13 28.94 72.41 25.14
CA GLU A 13 29.70 71.78 24.07
C GLU A 13 28.82 71.32 22.91
N PHE A 14 29.42 71.25 21.72
CA PHE A 14 28.75 70.81 20.50
C PHE A 14 29.43 69.58 19.90
N SER A 15 28.63 68.59 19.51
CA SER A 15 29.10 67.42 18.78
C SER A 15 28.41 67.29 17.43
N SER A 16 29.20 67.17 16.37
CA SER A 16 28.67 66.93 15.02
C SER A 16 28.39 65.44 14.82
N ILE A 17 27.15 65.11 14.48
CA ILE A 17 26.68 63.75 14.22
C ILE A 17 26.68 63.54 12.71
N GLY A 18 27.77 62.94 12.24
CA GLY A 18 28.06 62.73 10.83
C GLY A 18 28.66 63.95 10.12
N LYS A 19 28.91 63.78 8.83
CA LYS A 19 29.42 64.83 7.92
C LYS A 19 28.27 65.57 7.25
N VAL A 20 28.54 66.77 6.72
CA VAL A 20 27.57 67.56 5.92
C VAL A 20 27.02 66.71 4.78
N GLN A 21 25.69 66.64 4.65
CA GLN A 21 24.99 65.91 3.59
C GLN A 21 24.35 66.84 2.57
N ARG A 22 24.38 66.43 1.30
CA ARG A 22 23.61 67.06 0.21
C ARG A 22 22.31 66.27 0.02
N ILE A 23 21.17 66.92 0.20
CA ILE A 23 19.83 66.31 0.11
C ILE A 23 18.84 67.16 -0.70
N ASN A 24 17.86 66.51 -1.32
CA ASN A 24 16.71 67.09 -2.03
C ASN A 24 15.39 66.84 -1.25
N LYS A 25 14.24 67.13 -1.88
CA LYS A 25 12.91 66.94 -1.26
C LYS A 25 12.54 65.47 -1.02
N THR A 26 13.09 64.52 -1.79
CA THR A 26 12.79 63.08 -1.68
C THR A 26 13.67 62.34 -0.68
N ASP A 27 14.77 62.96 -0.23
CA ASP A 27 15.79 62.33 0.63
C ASP A 27 15.47 62.35 2.14
N LYS A 28 14.25 62.77 2.54
CA LYS A 28 13.88 62.93 3.96
C LYS A 28 14.16 61.68 4.79
N ASN A 29 13.66 60.52 4.34
CA ASN A 29 13.80 59.26 5.07
C ASN A 29 15.27 58.80 5.14
N TRP A 30 15.99 58.92 4.02
CA TRP A 30 17.42 58.62 3.97
C TRP A 30 18.23 59.46 4.97
N TYR A 31 17.90 60.75 5.10
CA TYR A 31 18.62 61.65 6.01
C TYR A 31 18.35 61.33 7.48
N ILE A 32 17.13 60.94 7.82
CA ILE A 32 16.78 60.49 9.18
C ILE A 32 17.56 59.22 9.53
N ASP A 33 17.58 58.22 8.64
CA ASP A 33 18.35 56.98 8.85
C ASP A 33 19.84 57.26 9.01
N PHE A 34 20.40 58.13 8.16
CA PHE A 34 21.78 58.58 8.26
C PHE A 34 22.09 59.18 9.63
N ILE A 35 21.21 60.03 10.18
CA ILE A 35 21.40 60.61 11.52
C ILE A 35 21.35 59.51 12.59
N LEU A 36 20.33 58.66 12.57
CA LEU A 36 20.13 57.63 13.59
C LEU A 36 21.30 56.64 13.64
N GLU A 37 21.85 56.24 12.49
CA GLU A 37 23.04 55.38 12.42
C GLU A 37 24.28 56.07 12.98
N ASN A 38 24.52 57.34 12.62
CA ASN A 38 25.64 58.11 13.14
C ASN A 38 25.52 58.42 14.63
N MET A 39 24.29 58.59 15.12
CA MET A 39 24.03 58.67 16.55
C MET A 39 24.43 57.35 17.19
N LYS A 40 23.82 56.20 16.82
CA LYS A 40 24.14 54.89 17.41
C LYS A 40 25.63 54.60 17.47
N PHE A 41 26.37 54.86 16.40
CA PHE A 41 27.82 54.68 16.35
C PHE A 41 28.58 55.58 17.33
N LYS A 42 28.06 56.78 17.60
CA LYS A 42 28.62 57.76 18.53
C LYS A 42 27.91 57.76 19.90
N SER A 43 27.24 56.67 20.27
CA SER A 43 26.38 56.61 21.46
C SER A 43 27.10 56.95 22.77
N GLU A 44 28.38 56.59 22.89
CA GLU A 44 29.20 56.92 24.06
C GLU A 44 29.31 58.44 24.29
N TYR A 45 29.38 59.26 23.23
CA TYR A 45 29.58 60.71 23.34
C TYR A 45 28.40 61.48 23.93
N TYR A 46 27.20 60.90 23.96
CA TYR A 46 25.99 61.56 24.42
C TYR A 46 25.18 60.75 25.45
N ASN A 47 25.71 59.61 25.91
CA ASN A 47 25.17 58.89 27.07
C ASN A 47 25.68 59.46 28.40
N GLU A 48 26.85 60.11 28.41
CA GLU A 48 27.46 60.68 29.62
C GLU A 48 26.96 62.10 29.93
N ASN A 49 26.54 62.85 28.91
CA ASN A 49 26.14 64.25 29.03
C ASN A 49 24.69 64.45 28.55
N GLN A 50 23.89 65.15 29.34
CA GLN A 50 22.49 65.42 29.00
C GLN A 50 22.39 66.36 27.79
N ILE A 51 21.60 65.94 26.80
CA ILE A 51 21.36 66.69 25.57
C ILE A 51 20.43 67.87 25.87
N GLU A 52 20.87 69.09 25.55
CA GLU A 52 20.09 70.32 25.68
C GLU A 52 19.18 70.49 24.45
N SER A 53 19.76 70.38 23.25
CA SER A 53 19.04 70.61 22.00
C SER A 53 19.70 69.94 20.78
N PHE A 54 18.86 69.75 19.76
CA PHE A 54 19.26 69.24 18.45
C PHE A 54 19.35 70.39 17.44
N ILE A 55 20.48 70.49 16.75
CA ILE A 55 20.77 71.60 15.84
C ILE A 55 20.96 71.08 14.42
N PHE A 56 20.20 71.67 13.49
CA PHE A 56 20.33 71.41 12.05
C PHE A 56 20.87 72.67 11.37
N SER A 57 22.16 72.65 11.00
CA SER A 57 22.75 73.72 10.20
C SER A 57 22.58 73.40 8.72
N TYR A 58 21.93 74.26 7.94
CA TYR A 58 21.69 74.01 6.52
C TYR A 58 21.91 75.21 5.62
N GLY A 59 22.15 74.94 4.34
CA GLY A 59 22.26 75.94 3.27
C GLY A 59 21.62 75.44 1.98
N ILE A 60 21.03 76.34 1.20
CA ILE A 60 20.33 75.99 -0.05
C ILE A 60 21.13 76.54 -1.22
N LYS A 61 21.39 75.70 -2.23
CA LYS A 61 22.07 76.06 -3.48
C LYS A 61 21.41 75.29 -4.63
N ALA A 62 21.24 75.94 -5.77
CA ALA A 62 20.75 75.30 -7.00
C ALA A 62 21.82 74.37 -7.60
N GLY A 63 21.41 73.21 -8.09
CA GLY A 63 22.30 72.24 -8.75
C GLY A 63 21.76 70.81 -8.71
N LYS A 64 22.28 69.94 -9.59
CA LYS A 64 21.97 68.50 -9.57
C LYS A 64 22.73 67.82 -8.42
N ILE A 65 22.04 66.97 -7.66
CA ILE A 65 22.66 66.10 -6.66
C ILE A 65 22.58 64.65 -7.13
N LYS A 66 23.51 63.80 -6.68
CA LYS A 66 23.41 62.35 -6.90
C LYS A 66 22.24 61.81 -6.08
N ASP A 67 21.40 60.98 -6.71
CA ASP A 67 20.31 60.31 -6.02
C ASP A 67 20.85 59.47 -4.86
N LYS A 68 20.18 59.57 -3.71
CA LYS A 68 20.50 58.76 -2.53
C LYS A 68 19.73 57.45 -2.62
N ASP A 69 20.38 56.34 -2.24
CA ASP A 69 19.70 55.05 -2.15
C ASP A 69 18.69 55.07 -1.01
N ILE A 70 17.44 55.33 -1.34
CA ILE A 70 16.32 55.25 -0.40
C ILE A 70 16.00 53.75 -0.22
N LYS A 71 16.03 53.27 1.03
CA LYS A 71 15.58 51.91 1.36
C LYS A 71 14.13 51.76 0.93
N ASN A 72 13.86 50.70 0.17
CA ASN A 72 12.50 50.37 -0.22
C ASN A 72 11.80 49.73 1.00
N VAL A 73 10.93 50.48 1.69
CA VAL A 73 10.37 50.10 3.01
C VAL A 73 9.36 48.94 2.92
N ASN A 74 8.90 48.58 1.71
CA ASN A 74 7.82 47.61 1.48
C ASN A 74 8.29 46.29 0.80
N VAL A 75 9.56 45.90 0.94
CA VAL A 75 10.03 44.63 0.35
C VAL A 75 9.47 43.43 1.12
N ILE A 76 8.75 42.55 0.42
CA ILE A 76 8.29 41.27 0.96
C ILE A 76 9.47 40.30 0.96
N HIS A 77 9.63 39.53 2.04
CA HIS A 77 10.74 38.61 2.20
C HIS A 77 10.26 37.16 2.28
N GLN A 78 10.95 36.27 1.58
CA GLN A 78 10.89 34.83 1.76
C GLN A 78 11.82 34.42 2.91
N LYS A 79 11.34 33.54 3.80
CA LYS A 79 12.22 32.84 4.75
C LYS A 79 12.83 31.62 4.08
N TYR A 80 14.16 31.53 4.04
CA TYR A 80 14.88 30.37 3.54
C TYR A 80 15.99 30.00 4.52
N LYS A 81 15.90 28.82 5.16
CA LYS A 81 16.74 28.46 6.32
C LYS A 81 16.65 29.58 7.38
N ASN A 82 17.78 30.18 7.75
CA ASN A 82 17.84 31.30 8.69
C ASN A 82 17.90 32.69 7.99
N LEU A 83 17.77 32.73 6.66
CA LEU A 83 17.87 33.94 5.85
C LEU A 83 16.48 34.52 5.55
N LYS A 84 16.44 35.85 5.40
CA LYS A 84 15.29 36.59 4.86
C LYS A 84 15.70 37.12 3.49
N LEU A 85 15.27 36.44 2.44
CA LEU A 85 15.60 36.80 1.06
C LEU A 85 14.48 37.67 0.49
N PRO A 86 14.78 38.84 -0.08
CA PRO A 86 13.79 39.63 -0.82
C PRO A 86 13.07 38.82 -1.89
N ILE A 87 11.76 39.02 -2.03
CA ILE A 87 10.97 38.56 -3.17
C ILE A 87 10.96 39.71 -4.18
N SER A 88 12.09 39.90 -4.87
CA SER A 88 12.26 40.95 -5.86
C SER A 88 13.36 40.61 -6.86
N MET A 89 13.20 41.15 -8.08
CA MET A 89 14.17 41.12 -9.17
C MET A 89 15.09 42.35 -9.19
N GLU A 90 14.87 43.32 -8.29
CA GLU A 90 15.62 44.57 -8.26
C GLU A 90 16.75 44.53 -7.23
N ALA A 91 17.98 44.81 -7.68
CA ALA A 91 19.19 44.74 -6.86
C ALA A 91 19.09 45.60 -5.57
N LYS A 92 18.46 46.78 -5.66
CA LYS A 92 18.30 47.72 -4.54
C LYS A 92 17.47 47.17 -3.38
N ASP A 93 16.62 46.17 -3.65
CA ASP A 93 15.80 45.55 -2.62
C ASP A 93 16.61 44.59 -1.73
N TYR A 94 17.84 44.24 -2.12
CA TYR A 94 18.73 43.37 -1.36
C TYR A 94 19.62 44.10 -0.36
N GLY A 95 19.78 45.41 -0.49
CA GLY A 95 20.57 46.19 0.43
C GLY A 95 21.07 47.49 -0.16
N ARG A 96 21.95 48.15 0.59
CA ARG A 96 22.60 49.38 0.16
C ARG A 96 23.70 49.05 -0.86
N LEU A 97 23.73 49.79 -1.96
CA LEU A 97 24.75 49.63 -2.99
C LEU A 97 26.13 50.04 -2.47
N ILE A 98 27.11 49.17 -2.65
CA ILE A 98 28.53 49.43 -2.38
C ILE A 98 29.27 49.68 -3.70
N VAL A 99 29.17 48.75 -4.65
CA VAL A 99 29.88 48.80 -5.94
C VAL A 99 28.94 48.39 -7.07
N GLN A 100 29.08 49.04 -8.23
CA GLN A 100 28.40 48.65 -9.47
C GLN A 100 29.43 48.54 -10.61
N ASN A 101 29.49 47.38 -11.24
CA ASN A 101 30.43 47.08 -12.33
C ASN A 101 29.66 46.61 -13.58
N LYS A 102 30.09 47.04 -14.77
CA LYS A 102 29.60 46.44 -16.03
C LYS A 102 30.31 45.09 -16.24
N ILE A 103 29.55 44.09 -16.67
CA ILE A 103 30.05 42.77 -17.10
C ILE A 103 29.60 42.53 -18.54
N GLU A 104 30.23 41.59 -19.28
CA GLU A 104 30.04 41.41 -20.73
C GLU A 104 28.57 41.42 -21.19
N THR A 105 27.69 40.79 -20.42
CA THR A 105 26.26 40.63 -20.76
C THR A 105 25.30 41.15 -19.68
N GLY A 106 25.77 42.03 -18.80
CA GLY A 106 24.96 42.48 -17.65
C GLY A 106 25.60 43.53 -16.75
N ILE A 107 25.05 43.68 -15.55
CA ILE A 107 25.56 44.58 -14.50
C ILE A 107 25.72 43.80 -13.21
N ASN A 108 26.89 43.87 -12.59
CA ASN A 108 27.10 43.35 -11.25
C ASN A 108 26.94 44.45 -10.19
N TYR A 109 26.17 44.17 -9.13
CA TYR A 109 25.96 45.02 -7.98
C TYR A 109 26.47 44.29 -6.72
N ILE A 110 27.41 44.91 -6.01
CA ILE A 110 27.80 44.48 -4.66
C ILE A 110 27.02 45.33 -3.67
N LEU A 111 26.20 44.68 -2.85
CA LEU A 111 25.32 45.33 -1.87
C LEU A 111 25.63 44.84 -0.46
N GLN A 112 25.20 45.60 0.55
CA GLN A 112 25.21 45.15 1.95
C GLN A 112 23.87 45.39 2.60
N ASN A 113 23.34 44.37 3.25
CA ASN A 113 22.07 44.46 3.97
C ASN A 113 22.26 44.90 5.43
N GLU A 114 21.15 45.13 6.13
CA GLU A 114 21.13 45.61 7.52
C GLU A 114 21.76 44.65 8.53
N LYS A 115 21.94 43.37 8.16
CA LYS A 115 22.57 42.35 9.00
C LYS A 115 24.08 42.24 8.78
N GLY A 116 24.66 43.12 7.96
CA GLY A 116 26.07 43.10 7.57
C GLY A 116 26.42 41.98 6.59
N GLU A 117 25.43 41.37 5.93
CA GLU A 117 25.66 40.38 4.88
C GLU A 117 25.95 41.10 3.56
N THR A 118 26.96 40.63 2.83
CA THR A 118 27.34 41.15 1.51
C THR A 118 26.60 40.35 0.43
N ILE A 119 26.05 41.02 -0.58
CA ILE A 119 25.29 40.40 -1.67
C ILE A 119 26.01 40.70 -2.99
N ASP A 120 26.44 39.66 -3.69
CA ASP A 120 26.88 39.72 -5.10
C ASP A 120 25.66 39.47 -5.99
N PHE A 121 25.17 40.51 -6.66
CA PHE A 121 23.96 40.48 -7.49
C PHE A 121 24.31 40.79 -8.94
N LYS A 122 24.29 39.77 -9.80
CA LYS A 122 24.55 39.90 -11.24
C LYS A 122 23.23 39.92 -11.99
N LYS A 123 22.91 41.06 -12.60
CA LYS A 123 21.70 41.28 -13.41
C LYS A 123 22.00 41.02 -14.87
N TYR A 124 21.32 40.05 -15.48
CA TYR A 124 21.31 39.79 -16.92
C TYR A 124 19.93 40.10 -17.51
N GLU A 125 19.79 40.01 -18.83
CA GLU A 125 18.54 40.31 -19.52
C GLU A 125 17.37 39.40 -19.09
N LYS A 126 17.64 38.09 -18.96
CA LYS A 126 16.60 37.07 -18.70
C LYS A 126 16.62 36.51 -17.28
N TYR A 127 17.69 36.75 -16.51
CA TYR A 127 17.85 36.21 -15.18
C TYR A 127 18.80 37.05 -14.33
N ASN A 128 18.76 36.83 -13.02
CA ASN A 128 19.73 37.34 -12.06
C ASN A 128 20.46 36.16 -11.40
N GLU A 129 21.74 36.32 -11.10
CA GLU A 129 22.45 35.45 -10.16
C GLU A 129 22.72 36.21 -8.87
N VAL A 130 22.40 35.60 -7.74
CA VAL A 130 22.54 36.23 -6.44
C VAL A 130 23.29 35.29 -5.50
N GLU A 131 24.33 35.81 -4.86
CA GLU A 131 25.09 35.09 -3.84
C GLU A 131 25.25 35.97 -2.59
N CYS A 132 24.86 35.44 -1.43
CA CYS A 132 24.92 36.16 -0.16
C CYS A 132 26.08 35.62 0.69
N PHE A 133 26.86 36.52 1.27
CA PHE A 133 28.04 36.21 2.08
C PHE A 133 27.94 36.83 3.47
N LYS A 134 28.56 36.17 4.46
CA LYS A 134 28.83 36.77 5.77
C LYS A 134 30.19 36.33 6.26
N ASN A 135 31.03 37.28 6.65
CA ASN A 135 32.42 37.04 7.09
C ASN A 135 33.23 36.18 6.08
N GLY A 136 33.02 36.41 4.78
CA GLY A 136 33.68 35.65 3.71
C GLY A 136 33.09 34.27 3.39
N ILE A 137 32.08 33.80 4.15
CA ILE A 137 31.42 32.51 3.93
C ILE A 137 30.16 32.71 3.07
N SER A 138 30.05 31.97 1.96
CA SER A 138 28.84 31.92 1.13
C SER A 138 27.70 31.25 1.90
N LEU A 139 26.61 32.00 2.12
CA LEU A 139 25.43 31.56 2.88
C LEU A 139 24.39 30.90 1.98
N VAL A 140 24.17 31.47 0.80
CA VAL A 140 23.23 30.95 -0.20
C VAL A 140 23.57 31.52 -1.58
N LYS A 141 23.37 30.68 -2.60
CA LYS A 141 23.45 31.07 -4.01
C LYS A 141 22.17 30.64 -4.71
N PHE A 142 21.62 31.52 -5.54
CA PHE A 142 20.43 31.24 -6.33
C PHE A 142 20.38 32.04 -7.63
N THR A 143 19.48 31.59 -8.51
CA THR A 143 19.21 32.24 -9.80
C THR A 143 17.75 32.63 -9.86
N ASP A 144 17.45 33.88 -10.18
CA ASP A 144 16.08 34.34 -10.44
C ASP A 144 15.86 34.51 -11.95
N ILE A 145 14.93 33.75 -12.52
CA ILE A 145 14.59 33.74 -13.95
C ILE A 145 13.34 34.59 -14.17
N PHE A 146 13.43 35.58 -15.06
CA PHE A 146 12.30 36.43 -15.42
C PHE A 146 11.30 35.68 -16.29
N ILE A 147 10.02 35.71 -15.92
CA ILE A 147 8.93 35.14 -16.73
C ILE A 147 8.11 36.27 -17.36
N ASN A 148 7.60 37.18 -16.54
CA ASN A 148 6.89 38.37 -16.99
C ASN A 148 6.95 39.48 -15.92
N LYS A 149 6.31 40.63 -16.16
CA LYS A 149 6.36 41.79 -15.27
C LYS A 149 5.94 41.52 -13.81
N VAL A 150 5.09 40.52 -13.59
CA VAL A 150 4.56 40.19 -12.27
C VAL A 150 5.04 38.85 -11.73
N LYS A 151 5.73 38.04 -12.54
CA LYS A 151 6.09 36.66 -12.25
C LYS A 151 7.57 36.37 -12.51
N PHE A 152 8.21 35.72 -11.56
CA PHE A 152 9.58 35.20 -11.71
C PHE A 152 9.76 33.87 -10.98
N LEU A 153 10.79 33.13 -11.36
CA LEU A 153 11.14 31.83 -10.80
C LEU A 153 12.50 31.91 -10.12
N ARG A 154 12.59 31.56 -8.85
CA ARG A 154 13.87 31.41 -8.14
C ARG A 154 14.29 29.95 -8.07
N LYS A 155 15.50 29.66 -8.54
CA LYS A 155 16.16 28.35 -8.39
C LYS A 155 17.20 28.42 -7.28
N ILE A 156 16.97 27.71 -6.17
CA ILE A 156 17.91 27.58 -5.05
C ILE A 156 18.18 26.09 -4.83
N GLU A 157 19.44 25.67 -4.91
CA GLU A 157 19.81 24.24 -4.82
C GLU A 157 18.99 23.40 -5.81
N ASN A 158 18.16 22.47 -5.33
CA ASN A 158 17.24 21.66 -6.13
C ASN A 158 15.77 22.09 -6.01
N LYS A 159 15.51 23.31 -5.52
CA LYS A 159 14.17 23.87 -5.36
C LYS A 159 13.89 24.93 -6.40
N TYR A 160 12.66 24.94 -6.89
CA TYR A 160 12.10 25.94 -7.81
C TYR A 160 10.96 26.65 -7.09
N LEU A 161 11.04 27.96 -6.99
CA LEU A 161 10.10 28.79 -6.23
C LEU A 161 9.48 29.82 -7.16
N TYR A 162 8.18 29.75 -7.35
CA TYR A 162 7.43 30.61 -8.25
C TYR A 162 6.82 31.74 -7.45
N PHE A 163 7.10 32.97 -7.87
CA PHE A 163 6.56 34.17 -7.27
C PHE A 163 5.70 34.91 -8.26
N GLU A 164 4.54 35.37 -7.81
CA GLU A 164 3.63 36.21 -8.57
C GLU A 164 3.10 37.32 -7.67
N ASN A 165 3.14 38.57 -8.16
CA ASN A 165 2.70 39.76 -7.40
C ASN A 165 3.30 39.86 -5.99
N GLY A 166 4.58 39.53 -5.85
CA GLY A 166 5.31 39.59 -4.58
C GLY A 166 4.96 38.48 -3.57
N ARG A 167 4.20 37.45 -3.98
CA ARG A 167 3.86 36.29 -3.15
C ARG A 167 4.37 35.00 -3.78
N GLN A 168 4.79 34.04 -2.95
CA GLN A 168 5.12 32.70 -3.41
C GLN A 168 3.81 31.95 -3.70
N ILE A 169 3.63 31.47 -4.93
CA ILE A 169 2.41 30.76 -5.37
C ILE A 169 2.62 29.25 -5.46
N LEU A 170 3.86 28.83 -5.73
CA LEU A 170 4.23 27.43 -5.89
C LEU A 170 5.70 27.24 -5.48
N SER A 171 6.00 26.10 -4.87
CA SER A 171 7.36 25.59 -4.77
C SER A 171 7.40 24.15 -5.25
N THR A 172 8.49 23.77 -5.90
CA THR A 172 8.73 22.37 -6.29
C THR A 172 10.15 21.95 -5.92
N LYS A 173 10.32 20.65 -5.65
CA LYS A 173 11.60 20.01 -5.32
C LYS A 173 11.61 18.59 -5.85
N GLU A 174 12.53 18.30 -6.77
CA GLU A 174 12.76 16.93 -7.22
C GLU A 174 13.39 16.10 -6.09
N MET A 175 12.84 14.91 -5.88
CA MET A 175 13.23 13.99 -4.82
C MET A 175 13.96 12.81 -5.44
N LYS A 176 15.21 12.60 -5.02
CA LYS A 176 16.00 11.44 -5.47
C LYS A 176 15.41 10.16 -4.92
N THR A 177 15.34 9.14 -5.75
CA THR A 177 14.98 7.79 -5.33
C THR A 177 15.66 6.74 -6.21
N LYS A 178 15.74 5.50 -5.72
CA LYS A 178 16.15 4.36 -6.53
C LYS A 178 15.02 3.93 -7.46
N PHE A 179 15.36 3.27 -8.54
CA PHE A 179 14.39 2.62 -9.42
C PHE A 179 14.36 1.11 -9.20
N ILE A 180 13.21 0.50 -9.49
CA ILE A 180 13.09 -0.96 -9.49
C ILE A 180 14.02 -1.49 -10.59
N SER A 181 14.86 -2.46 -10.25
CA SER A 181 15.83 -3.05 -11.19
C SER A 181 15.25 -4.23 -11.96
N LYS A 182 15.71 -4.41 -13.20
CA LYS A 182 15.42 -5.60 -13.99
C LYS A 182 16.07 -6.83 -13.36
N THR A 183 15.56 -8.00 -13.73
CA THR A 183 16.16 -9.27 -13.31
C THR A 183 16.44 -10.16 -14.51
N LYS A 184 17.49 -10.99 -14.41
CA LYS A 184 17.84 -11.92 -15.48
C LYS A 184 16.91 -13.13 -15.51
N LYS A 185 16.77 -13.75 -16.68
CA LYS A 185 16.18 -15.09 -16.81
C LYS A 185 17.14 -16.11 -16.17
N THR A 186 16.58 -17.23 -15.72
CA THR A 186 17.33 -18.37 -15.19
C THR A 186 17.77 -19.24 -16.36
N ASN A 187 19.05 -19.63 -16.41
CA ASN A 187 19.60 -20.43 -17.52
C ASN A 187 19.12 -21.88 -17.47
N ASN A 188 19.07 -22.48 -16.28
CA ASN A 188 18.75 -23.89 -16.08
C ASN A 188 17.60 -24.06 -15.07
N LEU A 189 16.73 -25.02 -15.34
CA LEU A 189 15.73 -25.46 -14.37
C LEU A 189 16.33 -26.51 -13.44
N ILE A 190 16.37 -26.23 -12.14
CA ILE A 190 16.83 -27.17 -11.12
C ILE A 190 15.66 -27.43 -10.18
N ASN A 191 15.16 -28.66 -10.19
CA ASN A 191 14.03 -29.12 -9.39
C ASN A 191 14.54 -30.03 -8.24
N ASN A 192 15.23 -29.42 -7.27
CA ASN A 192 15.66 -30.10 -6.05
C ASN A 192 14.67 -29.80 -4.92
N PHE A 193 13.61 -30.61 -4.82
CA PHE A 193 12.60 -30.41 -3.82
C PHE A 193 11.98 -31.73 -3.32
N ILE A 194 11.39 -31.65 -2.13
CA ILE A 194 10.64 -32.69 -1.44
C ILE A 194 9.23 -32.17 -1.22
N THR A 195 8.27 -33.07 -1.08
CA THR A 195 6.94 -32.74 -0.59
C THR A 195 6.66 -33.42 0.74
N LEU A 196 5.90 -32.78 1.61
CA LEU A 196 5.57 -33.29 2.94
C LEU A 196 4.12 -33.01 3.25
N ASP A 197 3.49 -33.92 3.99
CA ASP A 197 2.10 -33.83 4.43
C ASP A 197 1.92 -34.39 5.85
N ILE A 198 0.93 -33.86 6.60
CA ILE A 198 0.60 -34.24 7.97
C ILE A 198 -0.89 -34.55 8.09
N GLU A 199 -1.19 -35.74 8.61
CA GLU A 199 -2.55 -36.13 8.98
C GLU A 199 -2.79 -35.97 10.48
N THR A 200 -3.99 -35.49 10.83
CA THR A 200 -4.39 -35.20 12.21
C THR A 200 -5.73 -35.84 12.56
N PHE A 201 -5.92 -36.19 13.84
CA PHE A 201 -7.23 -36.51 14.40
C PHE A 201 -7.61 -35.52 15.49
N VAL A 202 -8.88 -35.50 15.89
CA VAL A 202 -9.39 -34.65 16.97
C VAL A 202 -9.37 -35.41 18.29
N ASP A 203 -8.67 -34.88 19.30
CA ASP A 203 -8.70 -35.34 20.69
C ASP A 203 -9.02 -34.15 21.60
N ASN A 204 -10.08 -34.24 22.39
CA ASN A 204 -10.52 -33.16 23.30
C ASN A 204 -10.56 -31.76 22.65
N ASN A 205 -11.13 -31.66 21.44
CA ASN A 205 -11.18 -30.44 20.62
C ASN A 205 -9.80 -29.90 20.19
N VAL A 206 -8.75 -30.71 20.17
CA VAL A 206 -7.43 -30.35 19.69
C VAL A 206 -7.05 -31.28 18.53
N LEU A 207 -6.44 -30.72 17.49
CA LEU A 207 -5.85 -31.51 16.42
C LEU A 207 -4.51 -32.08 16.85
N VAL A 208 -4.36 -33.39 16.73
CA VAL A 208 -3.16 -34.15 17.11
C VAL A 208 -2.61 -34.83 15.85
N PRO A 209 -1.36 -34.54 15.44
CA PRO A 209 -0.69 -35.26 14.36
C PRO A 209 -0.54 -36.74 14.68
N TYR A 210 -0.88 -37.60 13.71
CA TYR A 210 -0.73 -39.05 13.86
C TYR A 210 -0.04 -39.74 12.70
N LEU A 211 0.18 -39.03 11.61
CA LEU A 211 1.02 -39.47 10.50
C LEU A 211 1.67 -38.24 9.89
N ILE A 212 2.97 -38.34 9.59
CA ILE A 212 3.71 -37.39 8.78
C ILE A 212 4.46 -38.18 7.72
N SER A 213 4.36 -37.75 6.47
CA SER A 213 5.05 -38.41 5.36
C SER A 213 5.78 -37.38 4.51
N PHE A 214 6.90 -37.77 3.93
CA PHE A 214 7.54 -36.98 2.88
C PHE A 214 7.90 -37.83 1.66
N TYR A 215 7.89 -37.21 0.48
CA TYR A 215 8.27 -37.80 -0.79
C TYR A 215 9.42 -37.02 -1.42
N ASP A 216 10.52 -37.71 -1.71
CA ASP A 216 11.76 -37.12 -2.25
C ASP A 216 11.87 -37.14 -3.78
N GLY A 217 10.77 -37.49 -4.47
CA GLY A 217 10.75 -37.72 -5.91
C GLY A 217 11.08 -39.16 -6.32
N LYS A 218 11.44 -40.03 -5.36
CA LYS A 218 11.72 -41.46 -5.61
C LYS A 218 10.97 -42.38 -4.67
N ARG A 219 10.97 -42.08 -3.37
CA ARG A 219 10.37 -42.90 -2.32
C ARG A 219 9.60 -42.03 -1.33
N VAL A 220 8.54 -42.62 -0.80
CA VAL A 220 7.73 -42.04 0.27
C VAL A 220 8.20 -42.60 1.59
N TYR A 221 8.33 -41.73 2.59
CA TYR A 221 8.81 -42.06 3.93
C TYR A 221 7.73 -41.69 4.95
N PRO A 222 6.88 -42.64 5.37
CA PRO A 222 5.84 -42.41 6.35
C PRO A 222 6.35 -42.63 7.79
N PHE A 223 5.88 -41.81 8.71
CA PHE A 223 6.12 -41.90 10.16
C PHE A 223 4.78 -41.82 10.86
N GLY A 224 4.27 -42.94 11.37
CA GLY A 224 2.94 -43.03 11.97
C GLY A 224 2.99 -43.22 13.48
N LEU A 225 2.06 -42.62 14.21
CA LEU A 225 2.01 -42.59 15.67
C LEU A 225 1.96 -43.99 16.31
N TRP A 226 1.53 -45.02 15.56
CA TRP A 226 1.57 -46.41 16.02
C TRP A 226 2.99 -46.94 16.27
N ASP A 227 4.03 -46.34 15.69
CA ASP A 227 5.43 -46.71 15.90
C ASP A 227 6.13 -45.83 16.97
N TYR A 228 5.44 -44.84 17.55
CA TYR A 228 6.01 -43.85 18.46
C TYR A 228 5.18 -43.65 19.73
N LYS A 229 5.83 -43.30 20.84
CA LYS A 229 5.13 -43.04 22.11
C LYS A 229 4.24 -41.80 22.07
N ASN A 230 4.60 -40.80 21.26
CA ASN A 230 3.89 -39.53 21.16
C ASN A 230 4.22 -38.82 19.82
N PRO A 231 3.43 -37.80 19.44
CA PRO A 231 3.66 -37.05 18.20
C PRO A 231 5.02 -36.35 18.13
N GLU A 232 5.60 -35.94 19.27
CA GLU A 232 6.93 -35.30 19.30
C GLU A 232 8.01 -36.25 18.78
N MET A 233 8.06 -37.50 19.27
CA MET A 233 9.05 -38.49 18.81
C MET A 233 8.88 -38.79 17.32
N MET A 234 7.64 -38.94 16.85
CA MET A 234 7.31 -39.17 15.44
C MET A 234 7.81 -38.02 14.55
N ILE A 235 7.53 -36.77 14.93
CA ILE A 235 7.97 -35.59 14.18
C ILE A 235 9.49 -35.46 14.20
N LEU A 236 10.14 -35.65 15.35
CA LEU A 236 11.60 -35.56 15.46
C LEU A 236 12.32 -36.61 14.61
N ASP A 237 11.79 -37.83 14.52
CA ASP A 237 12.37 -38.90 13.68
C ASP A 237 12.22 -38.59 12.18
N CYS A 238 11.06 -38.06 11.78
CA CYS A 238 10.85 -37.54 10.43
C CYS A 238 11.83 -36.41 10.09
N LEU A 239 11.99 -35.43 10.98
CA LEU A 239 12.92 -34.31 10.79
C LEU A 239 14.37 -34.78 10.70
N LYS A 240 14.81 -35.74 11.52
CA LYS A 240 16.16 -36.34 11.42
C LYS A 240 16.38 -37.04 10.08
N SER A 241 15.36 -37.70 9.55
CA SER A 241 15.42 -38.33 8.22
C SER A 241 15.46 -37.31 7.06
N LEU A 242 14.94 -36.10 7.29
CA LEU A 242 14.99 -34.98 6.33
C LEU A 242 16.29 -34.16 6.44
N PHE A 243 16.85 -34.01 7.64
CA PHE A 243 17.98 -33.13 7.91
C PHE A 243 19.33 -33.84 7.72
N ILE A 244 19.50 -34.41 6.53
CA ILE A 244 20.68 -35.17 6.12
C ILE A 244 21.35 -34.55 4.89
N ARG A 245 22.64 -34.84 4.72
CA ARG A 245 23.47 -34.36 3.59
C ARG A 245 22.85 -34.55 2.21
N LYS A 246 22.09 -35.64 2.01
CA LYS A 246 21.42 -35.96 0.73
C LYS A 246 20.53 -34.83 0.24
N TYR A 247 19.91 -34.08 1.15
CA TYR A 247 18.92 -33.06 0.85
C TYR A 247 19.46 -31.63 1.03
N ASP A 248 20.77 -31.45 1.06
CA ASP A 248 21.37 -30.13 1.07
C ASP A 248 20.94 -29.30 -0.17
N GLY A 249 20.51 -28.06 0.08
CA GLY A 249 19.95 -27.14 -0.92
C GLY A 249 18.48 -27.41 -1.30
N TYR A 250 17.83 -28.47 -0.80
CA TYR A 250 16.47 -28.83 -1.20
C TYR A 250 15.42 -27.87 -0.62
N LYS A 251 14.30 -27.76 -1.35
CA LYS A 251 13.08 -27.09 -0.88
C LYS A 251 12.06 -28.12 -0.42
N ILE A 252 11.47 -27.97 0.76
CA ILE A 252 10.38 -28.82 1.23
C ILE A 252 9.08 -28.07 1.02
N TYR A 253 8.22 -28.58 0.14
CA TYR A 253 6.90 -28.00 -0.11
C TYR A 253 5.82 -28.71 0.67
N ILE A 254 5.03 -27.92 1.39
CA ILE A 254 3.84 -28.39 2.10
C ILE A 254 2.66 -27.53 1.63
N HIS A 255 1.52 -28.15 1.35
CA HIS A 255 0.36 -27.43 0.82
C HIS A 255 -0.44 -26.77 1.95
N ASN A 256 -0.51 -25.44 1.97
CA ASN A 256 -1.15 -24.64 3.03
C ASN A 256 -0.39 -24.66 4.37
N MET A 257 0.93 -24.87 4.30
CA MET A 257 1.87 -24.89 5.41
C MET A 257 1.69 -23.73 6.40
N ALA A 258 1.59 -22.50 5.88
CA ALA A 258 1.60 -21.27 6.69
C ALA A 258 0.38 -21.13 7.61
N LYS A 259 -0.67 -21.92 7.36
CA LYS A 259 -1.91 -21.92 8.16
C LYS A 259 -2.16 -23.24 8.87
N PHE A 260 -1.31 -24.25 8.73
CA PHE A 260 -1.57 -25.57 9.29
C PHE A 260 -0.30 -26.23 9.82
N ASP A 261 0.50 -26.83 8.94
CA ASP A 261 1.60 -27.75 9.29
C ASP A 261 2.68 -27.09 10.13
N ILE A 262 3.04 -25.83 9.81
CA ILE A 262 4.09 -25.12 10.55
C ILE A 262 3.76 -24.96 12.04
N ILE A 263 2.47 -24.97 12.39
CA ILE A 263 2.02 -24.88 13.78
C ILE A 263 2.47 -26.12 14.57
N PHE A 264 2.43 -27.30 13.94
CA PHE A 264 2.88 -28.54 14.56
C PHE A 264 4.40 -28.72 14.48
N LEU A 265 5.05 -28.18 13.44
CA LEU A 265 6.46 -28.44 13.16
C LEU A 265 7.43 -27.49 13.85
N LEU A 266 7.15 -26.18 13.91
CA LEU A 266 8.15 -25.16 14.25
C LEU A 266 8.85 -25.43 15.59
N LYS A 267 8.06 -25.76 16.62
CA LYS A 267 8.56 -26.08 17.98
C LYS A 267 9.56 -27.23 18.00
N TYR A 268 9.46 -28.18 17.07
CA TYR A 268 10.37 -29.32 17.00
C TYR A 268 11.54 -29.06 16.05
N ILE A 269 11.34 -28.30 14.96
CA ILE A 269 12.43 -27.90 14.06
C ILE A 269 13.49 -27.10 14.82
N VAL A 270 13.10 -26.15 15.67
CA VAL A 270 14.05 -25.34 16.47
C VAL A 270 14.89 -26.16 17.45
N LYS A 271 14.50 -27.40 17.77
CA LYS A 271 15.27 -28.29 18.66
C LYS A 271 16.42 -28.99 17.95
N VAL A 272 16.32 -29.16 16.63
CA VAL A 272 17.25 -29.99 15.85
C VAL A 272 17.97 -29.22 14.74
N ALA A 273 17.66 -27.93 14.57
CA ALA A 273 18.26 -27.08 13.54
C ALA A 273 18.20 -25.60 13.90
N ILE A 274 19.10 -24.82 13.30
CA ILE A 274 19.07 -23.36 13.35
C ILE A 274 18.05 -22.88 12.30
N VAL A 275 17.13 -22.00 12.68
CA VAL A 275 16.06 -21.55 11.78
C VAL A 275 15.99 -20.05 11.63
N HIS A 276 15.65 -19.62 10.41
CA HIS A 276 15.40 -18.24 10.05
C HIS A 276 14.02 -18.14 9.35
N PRO A 277 12.95 -17.80 10.09
CA PRO A 277 11.61 -17.69 9.54
C PRO A 277 11.46 -16.42 8.71
N VAL A 278 10.77 -16.54 7.56
CA VAL A 278 10.26 -15.41 6.79
C VAL A 278 8.79 -15.26 7.13
N ILE A 279 8.43 -14.14 7.77
CA ILE A 279 7.07 -13.90 8.25
C ILE A 279 6.43 -12.76 7.48
N HIS A 280 5.18 -12.96 7.08
CA HIS A 280 4.36 -11.95 6.45
C HIS A 280 2.96 -11.97 7.04
N ASN A 281 2.46 -10.82 7.52
CA ASN A 281 1.16 -10.70 8.22
C ASN A 281 1.00 -11.74 9.35
N SER A 282 2.01 -11.82 10.23
CA SER A 282 2.06 -12.76 11.36
C SER A 282 1.96 -14.25 10.98
N ARG A 283 2.30 -14.60 9.74
CA ARG A 283 2.36 -16.00 9.27
C ARG A 283 3.74 -16.31 8.73
N ILE A 284 4.28 -17.46 9.13
CA ILE A 284 5.53 -17.99 8.60
C ILE A 284 5.26 -18.52 7.20
N ILE A 285 5.69 -17.78 6.18
CA ILE A 285 5.47 -18.11 4.77
C ILE A 285 6.60 -18.96 4.18
N SER A 286 7.77 -18.94 4.81
CA SER A 286 8.93 -19.76 4.49
C SER A 286 9.80 -19.91 5.73
N LEU A 287 10.52 -21.03 5.85
CA LEU A 287 11.47 -21.26 6.94
C LEU A 287 12.79 -21.74 6.36
N HIS A 288 13.85 -20.94 6.50
CA HIS A 288 15.20 -21.38 6.19
C HIS A 288 15.75 -22.15 7.38
N VAL A 289 16.38 -23.28 7.12
CA VAL A 289 16.84 -24.23 8.14
C VAL A 289 18.28 -24.61 7.82
N ASN A 290 19.19 -24.34 8.75
CA ASN A 290 20.56 -24.85 8.71
C ASN A 290 20.66 -26.02 9.69
N CYS A 291 20.97 -27.20 9.17
CA CYS A 291 20.99 -28.46 9.91
C CYS A 291 22.29 -29.26 9.70
N GLY A 292 22.47 -30.35 10.44
CA GLY A 292 23.75 -31.06 10.58
C GLY A 292 24.52 -30.63 11.83
N GLU A 293 25.58 -31.37 12.20
CA GLU A 293 26.31 -31.18 13.47
C GLU A 293 26.87 -29.75 13.63
N LYS A 294 27.26 -29.10 12.52
CA LYS A 294 27.74 -27.71 12.52
C LYS A 294 26.83 -26.75 11.75
N GLY A 295 25.62 -27.19 11.38
CA GLY A 295 24.72 -26.42 10.50
C GLY A 295 25.18 -26.41 9.04
N ASP A 296 25.83 -27.50 8.59
CA ASP A 296 26.49 -27.62 7.29
C ASP A 296 25.51 -27.74 6.10
N TYR A 297 24.25 -28.09 6.34
CA TYR A 297 23.24 -28.33 5.29
C TYR A 297 22.14 -27.29 5.34
N GLN A 298 21.71 -26.81 4.18
CA GLN A 298 20.67 -25.80 4.06
C GLN A 298 19.41 -26.36 3.42
N ILE A 299 18.29 -26.28 4.15
CA ILE A 299 16.97 -26.69 3.67
C ILE A 299 16.02 -25.51 3.81
N GLN A 300 14.99 -25.44 2.96
CA GLN A 300 13.97 -24.41 3.07
C GLN A 300 12.56 -24.99 2.96
N PHE A 301 11.73 -24.77 3.98
CA PHE A 301 10.31 -25.08 3.93
C PHE A 301 9.55 -23.97 3.22
N LYS A 302 8.63 -24.34 2.34
CA LYS A 302 7.84 -23.44 1.50
C LYS A 302 6.37 -23.87 1.47
N ASP A 303 5.48 -22.88 1.49
CA ASP A 303 4.05 -23.12 1.32
C ASP A 303 3.69 -23.12 -0.18
N SER A 304 3.30 -24.28 -0.71
CA SER A 304 2.90 -24.38 -2.13
C SER A 304 1.59 -23.62 -2.42
N TYR A 305 0.72 -23.44 -1.43
CA TYR A 305 -0.54 -22.72 -1.58
C TYR A 305 -0.31 -21.24 -1.89
N LEU A 306 0.80 -20.66 -1.44
CA LEU A 306 1.15 -19.26 -1.73
C LEU A 306 1.58 -19.03 -3.19
N LEU A 307 1.91 -20.10 -3.93
CA LEU A 307 2.15 -20.08 -5.38
C LEU A 307 0.91 -20.55 -6.16
N LEU A 308 0.23 -21.59 -5.66
CA LEU A 308 -0.92 -22.23 -6.28
C LEU A 308 -2.15 -22.04 -5.39
N LEU A 309 -2.85 -20.91 -5.56
CA LEU A 309 -3.93 -20.40 -4.70
C LEU A 309 -5.27 -21.18 -4.82
N SER A 310 -5.23 -22.51 -4.71
CA SER A 310 -6.40 -23.40 -4.79
C SER A 310 -6.15 -24.68 -3.99
N SER A 311 -7.19 -25.47 -3.75
CA SER A 311 -7.06 -26.77 -3.07
C SER A 311 -6.30 -27.78 -3.93
N LEU A 312 -5.47 -28.63 -3.31
CA LEU A 312 -4.73 -29.69 -3.99
C LEU A 312 -5.60 -30.54 -4.94
N ALA A 313 -6.80 -30.96 -4.51
CA ALA A 313 -7.72 -31.75 -5.36
C ALA A 313 -8.17 -31.05 -6.65
N LYS A 314 -8.31 -29.71 -6.63
CA LYS A 314 -8.64 -28.92 -7.83
C LYS A 314 -7.42 -28.72 -8.70
N LEU A 315 -6.25 -28.53 -8.09
CA LEU A 315 -4.99 -28.31 -8.79
C LEU A 315 -4.53 -29.57 -9.52
N THR A 316 -4.56 -30.74 -8.89
CA THR A 316 -4.12 -32.00 -9.51
C THR A 316 -4.97 -32.35 -10.73
N ARG A 317 -6.30 -32.21 -10.63
CA ARG A 317 -7.22 -32.32 -11.77
C ARG A 317 -6.97 -31.26 -12.84
N GLY A 318 -6.86 -29.99 -12.45
CA GLY A 318 -6.68 -28.88 -13.39
C GLY A 318 -5.33 -28.90 -14.11
N PHE A 319 -4.29 -29.46 -13.50
CA PHE A 319 -2.99 -29.65 -14.14
C PHE A 319 -2.88 -30.99 -14.87
N GLY A 320 -3.83 -31.91 -14.70
CA GLY A 320 -3.78 -33.26 -15.29
C GLY A 320 -2.48 -33.96 -14.93
N VAL A 321 -2.19 -34.07 -13.63
CA VAL A 321 -1.09 -34.91 -13.12
C VAL A 321 -1.56 -36.36 -13.00
N ASP A 322 -0.63 -37.30 -13.07
CA ASP A 322 -0.95 -38.74 -13.11
C ASP A 322 -1.61 -39.21 -11.81
N THR A 323 -1.12 -38.72 -10.68
CA THR A 323 -1.64 -39.07 -9.35
C THR A 323 -2.63 -38.01 -8.90
N LEU A 324 -3.92 -38.34 -8.93
CA LEU A 324 -4.97 -37.47 -8.42
C LEU A 324 -5.14 -37.63 -6.91
N LYS A 325 -5.46 -36.52 -6.23
CA LYS A 325 -5.77 -36.54 -4.79
C LYS A 325 -6.98 -37.44 -4.54
N SER A 326 -6.83 -38.38 -3.62
CA SER A 326 -7.85 -39.36 -3.26
C SER A 326 -8.80 -38.81 -2.18
N VAL A 327 -9.75 -39.66 -1.74
CA VAL A 327 -10.77 -39.34 -0.74
C VAL A 327 -10.48 -40.14 0.54
N PHE A 328 -10.79 -39.58 1.71
CA PHE A 328 -10.50 -40.22 2.99
C PHE A 328 -11.47 -39.79 4.11
N PRO A 329 -11.93 -40.71 4.97
CA PRO A 329 -12.88 -40.42 6.06
C PRO A 329 -12.18 -39.85 7.30
N TYR A 330 -11.60 -38.66 7.21
CA TYR A 330 -10.80 -38.08 8.30
C TYR A 330 -11.57 -37.85 9.61
N LEU A 331 -12.91 -37.68 9.58
CA LEU A 331 -13.71 -37.56 10.80
C LEU A 331 -13.88 -38.91 11.54
N PHE A 332 -13.57 -40.03 10.90
CA PHE A 332 -13.60 -41.36 11.51
C PHE A 332 -12.39 -41.61 12.41
N VAL A 333 -11.25 -40.97 12.13
CA VAL A 333 -9.98 -41.22 12.83
C VAL A 333 -10.05 -40.67 14.25
N LYS A 334 -9.74 -41.51 15.22
CA LYS A 334 -9.70 -41.22 16.65
C LYS A 334 -8.46 -41.88 17.26
N LYS A 335 -8.07 -41.39 18.44
CA LYS A 335 -6.94 -41.92 19.20
C LYS A 335 -7.00 -43.43 19.44
N ASN A 336 -8.21 -43.98 19.62
CA ASN A 336 -8.43 -45.37 20.03
C ASN A 336 -8.81 -46.32 18.88
N ASN A 337 -8.84 -45.86 17.62
CA ASN A 337 -9.22 -46.71 16.49
C ASN A 337 -8.17 -46.74 15.36
N LEU A 338 -6.94 -46.30 15.60
CA LEU A 338 -5.87 -46.26 14.59
C LEU A 338 -5.59 -47.62 13.93
N ASP A 339 -5.90 -48.71 14.63
CA ASP A 339 -5.69 -50.10 14.17
C ASP A 339 -6.97 -50.77 13.67
N TYR A 340 -8.01 -49.98 13.37
CA TYR A 340 -9.29 -50.48 12.93
C TYR A 340 -9.19 -51.25 11.60
N ILE A 341 -9.81 -52.43 11.60
CA ILE A 341 -10.03 -53.28 10.43
C ILE A 341 -11.50 -53.70 10.43
N GLY A 342 -12.23 -53.41 9.36
CA GLY A 342 -13.65 -53.76 9.26
C GLY A 342 -14.36 -53.13 8.08
N GLU A 343 -15.60 -52.71 8.30
CA GLU A 343 -16.40 -52.00 7.29
C GLU A 343 -15.85 -50.61 6.99
N VAL A 344 -16.09 -50.16 5.76
CA VAL A 344 -15.81 -48.79 5.31
C VAL A 344 -16.64 -47.81 6.16
N PRO A 345 -16.03 -46.74 6.71
CA PRO A 345 -16.76 -45.73 7.47
C PRO A 345 -17.96 -45.15 6.71
N ASP A 346 -19.02 -44.79 7.44
CA ASP A 346 -20.20 -44.12 6.88
C ASP A 346 -19.84 -42.85 6.10
N PHE A 347 -20.68 -42.51 5.11
CA PHE A 347 -20.57 -41.29 4.29
C PHE A 347 -20.37 -39.99 5.12
N LYS A 348 -21.01 -39.89 6.29
CA LYS A 348 -20.89 -38.73 7.19
C LYS A 348 -19.45 -38.43 7.64
N TYR A 349 -18.56 -39.42 7.63
CA TYR A 349 -17.17 -39.26 8.05
C TYR A 349 -16.26 -38.62 6.98
N PHE A 350 -16.78 -38.41 5.77
CA PHE A 350 -16.09 -37.72 4.67
C PHE A 350 -16.40 -36.21 4.61
N ASP A 351 -17.13 -35.68 5.60
CA ASP A 351 -17.40 -34.24 5.81
C ASP A 351 -17.97 -33.52 4.57
N ASN A 352 -18.89 -34.19 3.86
CA ASN A 352 -19.53 -33.70 2.64
C ASN A 352 -18.54 -33.28 1.53
N LYS A 353 -17.29 -33.75 1.57
CA LYS A 353 -16.28 -33.45 0.53
C LYS A 353 -16.46 -34.26 -0.75
N ILE A 354 -17.26 -35.32 -0.67
CA ILE A 354 -17.54 -36.24 -1.77
C ILE A 354 -19.04 -36.42 -1.92
N THR A 355 -19.46 -36.79 -3.12
CA THR A 355 -20.84 -37.17 -3.45
C THR A 355 -21.14 -38.58 -2.98
N LEU A 356 -22.44 -38.91 -2.87
CA LEU A 356 -22.86 -40.27 -2.53
C LEU A 356 -22.38 -41.30 -3.57
N ASN A 357 -22.27 -40.90 -4.83
CA ASN A 357 -21.75 -41.76 -5.90
C ASN A 357 -20.25 -42.05 -5.70
N GLU A 358 -19.42 -41.02 -5.47
CA GLU A 358 -17.99 -41.20 -5.17
C GLU A 358 -17.78 -42.05 -3.90
N TYR A 359 -18.65 -41.91 -2.89
CA TYR A 359 -18.62 -42.76 -1.70
C TYR A 359 -18.93 -44.23 -2.01
N ASN A 360 -19.97 -44.48 -2.81
CA ASN A 360 -20.34 -45.84 -3.20
C ASN A 360 -19.23 -46.49 -4.05
N GLU A 361 -18.62 -45.76 -4.97
CA GLU A 361 -17.45 -46.21 -5.73
C GLU A 361 -16.26 -46.54 -4.80
N TYR A 362 -15.97 -45.67 -3.83
CA TYR A 362 -14.94 -45.94 -2.83
C TYR A 362 -15.25 -47.21 -2.03
N LYS A 363 -16.49 -47.34 -1.53
CA LYS A 363 -16.94 -48.47 -0.71
C LYS A 363 -16.88 -49.80 -1.47
N ASN A 364 -17.24 -49.81 -2.75
CA ASN A 364 -17.25 -51.01 -3.59
C ASN A 364 -15.86 -51.61 -3.82
N ASN A 365 -14.79 -50.87 -3.55
CA ASN A 365 -13.42 -51.40 -3.60
C ASN A 365 -13.07 -52.29 -2.39
N PHE A 366 -13.95 -52.39 -1.39
CA PHE A 366 -13.68 -53.11 -0.14
C PHE A 366 -14.78 -54.13 0.18
N ASN A 367 -14.40 -55.40 0.31
CA ASN A 367 -15.27 -56.48 0.77
C ASN A 367 -15.00 -56.76 2.27
N TRP A 368 -15.44 -55.88 3.17
CA TRP A 368 -15.24 -56.00 4.64
C TRP A 368 -13.78 -56.01 5.12
N SER A 369 -12.86 -55.54 4.28
CA SER A 369 -11.41 -55.58 4.50
C SER A 369 -10.79 -54.18 4.66
N TRP A 370 -11.60 -53.16 4.98
CA TRP A 370 -11.10 -51.79 5.10
C TRP A 370 -10.20 -51.64 6.32
N ASN A 371 -8.96 -51.22 6.10
CA ASN A 371 -7.94 -51.09 7.12
C ASN A 371 -7.51 -49.62 7.22
N LEU A 372 -7.82 -48.98 8.35
CA LEU A 372 -7.55 -47.55 8.54
C LEU A 372 -6.08 -47.20 8.31
N ARG A 373 -5.17 -48.00 8.89
CA ARG A 373 -3.73 -47.77 8.80
C ARG A 373 -3.22 -47.86 7.36
N LYS A 374 -3.67 -48.85 6.58
CA LYS A 374 -3.30 -48.99 5.16
C LYS A 374 -3.85 -47.83 4.33
N GLU A 375 -5.09 -47.44 4.58
CA GLU A 375 -5.78 -46.41 3.80
C GLU A 375 -5.24 -45.00 4.08
N VAL A 376 -4.91 -44.68 5.34
CA VAL A 376 -4.27 -43.38 5.64
C VAL A 376 -2.86 -43.29 5.07
N LEU A 377 -2.07 -44.37 5.13
CA LEU A 377 -0.74 -44.41 4.53
C LEU A 377 -0.81 -44.13 3.04
N LYS A 378 -1.72 -44.84 2.34
CA LYS A 378 -1.99 -44.64 0.91
C LYS A 378 -2.47 -43.22 0.60
N TYR A 379 -3.36 -42.67 1.41
CA TYR A 379 -3.89 -41.32 1.22
C TYR A 379 -2.80 -40.24 1.37
N CYS A 380 -1.99 -40.30 2.43
CA CYS A 380 -0.91 -39.35 2.68
C CYS A 380 0.22 -39.48 1.63
N GLU A 381 0.51 -40.71 1.18
CA GLU A 381 1.39 -40.96 0.04
C GLU A 381 0.90 -40.29 -1.24
N ILE A 382 -0.38 -40.49 -1.59
CA ILE A 382 -1.01 -39.85 -2.76
C ILE A 382 -0.93 -38.33 -2.66
N ASP A 383 -1.12 -37.75 -1.48
CA ASP A 383 -1.01 -36.31 -1.27
C ASP A 383 0.41 -35.79 -1.52
N CYS A 384 1.43 -36.46 -0.99
CA CYS A 384 2.82 -36.10 -1.24
C CYS A 384 3.17 -36.22 -2.74
N VAL A 385 2.89 -37.37 -3.35
CA VAL A 385 3.22 -37.65 -4.76
C VAL A 385 2.48 -36.71 -5.70
N SER A 386 1.18 -36.50 -5.49
CA SER A 386 0.37 -35.60 -6.33
C SER A 386 0.81 -34.14 -6.21
N LEU A 387 1.19 -33.69 -5.01
CA LEU A 387 1.78 -32.36 -4.81
C LEU A 387 3.13 -32.25 -5.53
N TYR A 388 3.95 -33.29 -5.52
CA TYR A 388 5.26 -33.29 -6.19
C TYR A 388 5.10 -33.13 -7.70
N GLN A 389 4.25 -33.97 -8.30
CA GLN A 389 3.94 -33.91 -9.74
C GLN A 389 3.36 -32.55 -10.14
N LEU A 390 2.48 -31.98 -9.31
CA LEU A 390 1.90 -30.66 -9.52
C LEU A 390 2.95 -29.55 -9.52
N ILE A 391 3.82 -29.51 -8.50
CA ILE A 391 4.89 -28.51 -8.39
C ILE A 391 5.86 -28.64 -9.55
N PHE A 392 6.24 -29.87 -9.92
CA PHE A 392 7.11 -30.13 -11.05
C PHE A 392 6.51 -29.57 -12.34
N LYS A 393 5.26 -29.91 -12.65
CA LYS A 393 4.55 -29.45 -13.86
C LYS A 393 4.38 -27.93 -13.88
N PHE A 394 4.06 -27.31 -12.74
CA PHE A 394 4.00 -25.85 -12.62
C PHE A 394 5.37 -25.20 -12.82
N SER A 395 6.43 -25.77 -12.24
CA SER A 395 7.82 -25.30 -12.38
C SER A 395 8.25 -25.31 -13.84
N ASP A 396 7.99 -26.42 -14.54
CA ASP A 396 8.29 -26.62 -15.94
C ASP A 396 7.56 -25.63 -16.86
N LEU A 397 6.25 -25.45 -16.66
CA LEU A 397 5.45 -24.49 -17.45
C LEU A 397 5.92 -23.05 -17.24
N ILE A 398 6.21 -22.64 -15.99
CA ILE A 398 6.72 -21.29 -15.71
C ILE A 398 8.11 -21.09 -16.31
N PHE A 399 8.99 -22.08 -16.19
CA PHE A 399 10.33 -22.00 -16.75
C PHE A 399 10.30 -21.94 -18.28
N SER A 400 9.50 -22.79 -18.93
CA SER A 400 9.36 -22.81 -20.38
C SER A 400 8.81 -21.50 -20.94
N GLN A 401 7.82 -20.90 -20.27
CA GLN A 401 7.19 -19.66 -20.74
C GLN A 401 8.01 -18.41 -20.40
N PHE A 402 8.65 -18.36 -19.22
CA PHE A 402 9.23 -17.12 -18.69
C PHE A 402 10.72 -17.20 -18.37
N GLY A 403 11.33 -18.38 -18.37
CA GLY A 403 12.71 -18.60 -17.95
C GLY A 403 12.92 -18.29 -16.47
N LYS A 404 11.97 -18.68 -15.60
CA LYS A 404 12.04 -18.45 -14.16
C LYS A 404 11.90 -19.74 -13.37
N ASN A 405 12.81 -19.98 -12.44
CA ASN A 405 12.69 -21.07 -11.49
C ASN A 405 11.80 -20.66 -10.30
N ILE A 406 10.65 -21.34 -10.12
CA ILE A 406 9.68 -21.03 -9.06
C ILE A 406 10.25 -21.22 -7.65
N HIS A 407 11.29 -22.03 -7.50
CA HIS A 407 11.89 -22.37 -6.21
C HIS A 407 12.58 -21.18 -5.54
N HIS A 408 12.90 -20.12 -6.28
CA HIS A 408 13.47 -18.88 -5.71
C HIS A 408 12.42 -17.94 -5.11
N TYR A 409 11.12 -18.18 -5.33
CA TYR A 409 10.07 -17.24 -4.94
C TYR A 409 9.14 -17.84 -3.89
N PRO A 410 8.88 -17.15 -2.77
CA PRO A 410 8.03 -17.69 -1.70
C PRO A 410 6.54 -17.57 -2.01
N THR A 411 6.16 -16.64 -2.89
CA THR A 411 4.74 -16.33 -3.18
C THR A 411 4.53 -16.01 -4.66
N LEU A 412 3.28 -16.14 -5.11
CA LEU A 412 2.88 -15.81 -6.46
C LEU A 412 3.09 -14.32 -6.82
N PRO A 413 2.77 -13.33 -5.97
CA PRO A 413 3.14 -11.93 -6.23
C PRO A 413 4.64 -11.74 -6.44
N SER A 414 5.50 -12.43 -5.67
CA SER A 414 6.95 -12.37 -5.86
C SER A 414 7.38 -12.95 -7.21
N LEU A 415 6.79 -14.08 -7.62
CA LEU A 415 7.05 -14.70 -8.93
C LEU A 415 6.56 -13.82 -10.09
N ALA A 416 5.32 -13.31 -10.02
CA ALA A 416 4.74 -12.44 -11.03
C ALA A 416 5.59 -11.17 -11.23
N PHE A 417 6.06 -10.58 -10.13
CA PHE A 417 6.94 -9.42 -10.17
C PHE A 417 8.32 -9.74 -10.75
N ALA A 418 8.87 -10.91 -10.46
CA ALA A 418 10.12 -11.34 -11.08
C ALA A 418 9.98 -11.58 -12.58
N ILE A 419 8.87 -12.16 -13.03
CA ILE A 419 8.53 -12.35 -14.45
C ILE A 419 8.38 -10.98 -15.15
N PHE A 420 7.65 -10.05 -14.54
CA PHE A 420 7.51 -8.69 -15.05
C PHE A 420 8.88 -8.03 -15.28
N ARG A 421 9.73 -8.02 -14.26
CA ARG A 421 11.07 -7.38 -14.30
C ARG A 421 12.05 -8.02 -15.27
N SER A 422 11.83 -9.26 -15.71
CA SER A 422 12.73 -9.95 -16.64
C SER A 422 12.23 -10.04 -18.07
N ASN A 423 10.92 -10.07 -18.28
CA ASN A 423 10.34 -10.36 -19.58
C ASN A 423 9.61 -9.15 -20.18
N PHE A 424 9.14 -8.21 -19.37
CA PHE A 424 8.20 -7.17 -19.81
C PHE A 424 8.60 -5.74 -19.41
N MET A 425 9.60 -5.59 -18.54
CA MET A 425 10.07 -4.29 -18.10
C MET A 425 11.14 -3.76 -19.07
N GLU A 426 10.80 -2.71 -19.83
CA GLU A 426 11.69 -2.10 -20.82
C GLU A 426 12.76 -1.19 -20.21
N ASN A 427 12.41 -0.37 -19.22
CA ASN A 427 13.30 0.62 -18.62
C ASN A 427 13.25 0.54 -17.09
N GLU A 428 14.38 0.83 -16.43
CA GLU A 428 14.48 0.91 -14.97
C GLU A 428 14.08 2.30 -14.47
N ASN A 429 12.80 2.67 -14.67
CA ASN A 429 12.28 4.00 -14.35
C ASN A 429 11.09 4.00 -13.37
N ILE A 430 10.68 2.85 -12.85
CA ILE A 430 9.62 2.77 -11.83
C ILE A 430 10.24 3.13 -10.48
N PRO A 431 9.85 4.24 -9.84
CA PRO A 431 10.48 4.69 -8.62
C PRO A 431 10.16 3.75 -7.47
N GLN A 432 11.18 3.37 -6.70
CA GLN A 432 10.99 2.77 -5.38
C GLN A 432 10.59 3.89 -4.42
N ILE A 433 9.47 3.75 -3.69
CA ILE A 433 8.98 4.82 -2.83
C ILE A 433 8.74 4.24 -1.44
N THR A 434 9.50 4.77 -0.47
CA THR A 434 9.48 4.41 0.95
C THR A 434 9.39 5.67 1.82
N GLY A 435 9.26 5.47 3.13
CA GLY A 435 9.27 6.56 4.11
C GLY A 435 8.16 7.58 3.90
N LYS A 436 8.45 8.88 4.12
CA LYS A 436 7.44 9.93 4.13
C LYS A 436 6.60 10.02 2.85
N ILE A 437 7.21 9.90 1.67
CA ILE A 437 6.47 9.95 0.40
C ILE A 437 5.50 8.77 0.31
N ALA A 438 5.94 7.58 0.74
CA ALA A 438 5.09 6.40 0.77
C ALA A 438 3.92 6.59 1.75
N ASP A 439 4.18 7.06 2.96
CA ASP A 439 3.16 7.33 3.99
C ASP A 439 2.12 8.36 3.50
N ASP A 440 2.58 9.46 2.90
CA ASP A 440 1.72 10.51 2.39
C ASP A 440 0.79 9.97 1.28
N ILE A 441 1.31 9.16 0.34
CA ILE A 441 0.50 8.52 -0.71
C ILE A 441 -0.42 7.43 -0.14
N ARG A 442 0.07 6.61 0.80
CA ARG A 442 -0.72 5.57 1.48
C ARG A 442 -1.92 6.15 2.21
N SER A 443 -1.84 7.37 2.72
CA SER A 443 -2.96 8.04 3.42
C SER A 443 -4.23 8.13 2.56
N GLY A 444 -4.07 8.31 1.25
CA GLY A 444 -5.15 8.33 0.25
C GLY A 444 -5.35 6.99 -0.50
N TYR A 445 -4.49 6.00 -0.27
CA TYR A 445 -4.58 4.70 -0.94
C TYR A 445 -5.78 3.90 -0.43
N THR A 446 -6.70 3.59 -1.34
CA THR A 446 -7.90 2.80 -1.06
C THR A 446 -8.06 1.70 -2.11
N GLY A 447 -8.74 0.62 -1.75
CA GLY A 447 -9.01 -0.49 -2.68
C GLY A 447 -10.22 -0.27 -3.58
N GLY A 448 -10.86 -1.36 -4.00
CA GLY A 448 -12.12 -1.34 -4.73
C GLY A 448 -13.30 -0.81 -3.91
N ALA A 449 -14.28 -0.22 -4.57
CA ALA A 449 -15.51 0.25 -3.94
C ALA A 449 -16.51 -0.90 -3.74
N VAL A 450 -17.09 -1.01 -2.54
CA VAL A 450 -18.10 -2.02 -2.22
C VAL A 450 -19.19 -1.34 -1.43
N ASP A 451 -20.40 -1.29 -1.97
CA ASP A 451 -21.50 -0.48 -1.47
C ASP A 451 -22.84 -1.19 -1.72
N VAL A 452 -23.73 -1.11 -0.73
CA VAL A 452 -25.15 -1.48 -0.84
C VAL A 452 -25.94 -0.19 -0.99
N TYR A 453 -26.75 -0.07 -2.04
CA TYR A 453 -27.60 1.11 -2.28
C TYR A 453 -29.06 0.79 -1.99
N ILE A 454 -29.56 -0.32 -2.54
CA ILE A 454 -30.94 -0.78 -2.39
C ILE A 454 -30.90 -2.26 -1.96
N PRO A 455 -31.44 -2.60 -0.78
CA PRO A 455 -31.25 -3.92 -0.19
C PRO A 455 -32.10 -5.01 -0.81
N LYS A 456 -33.26 -4.67 -1.39
CA LYS A 456 -34.16 -5.63 -2.03
C LYS A 456 -34.83 -5.01 -3.24
N PRO A 457 -34.78 -5.66 -4.42
CA PRO A 457 -35.53 -5.25 -5.60
C PRO A 457 -37.04 -5.23 -5.38
N PRO A 458 -37.79 -4.40 -6.11
CA PRO A 458 -39.25 -4.50 -6.17
C PRO A 458 -39.72 -5.89 -6.62
N LYS A 459 -40.96 -6.27 -6.28
CA LYS A 459 -41.55 -7.53 -6.75
C LYS A 459 -41.53 -7.57 -8.29
N ASN A 460 -41.26 -8.74 -8.86
CA ASN A 460 -41.23 -9.02 -10.30
C ASN A 460 -40.14 -8.28 -11.11
N ARG A 461 -39.14 -7.68 -10.45
CA ARG A 461 -37.94 -7.13 -11.11
C ARG A 461 -36.82 -8.16 -11.08
N LYS A 462 -36.28 -8.51 -12.25
CA LYS A 462 -35.07 -9.33 -12.37
C LYS A 462 -33.83 -8.47 -12.16
N ILE A 463 -32.81 -9.03 -11.54
CA ILE A 463 -31.51 -8.38 -11.34
C ILE A 463 -30.46 -9.05 -12.20
N LYS A 464 -29.80 -8.26 -13.04
CA LYS A 464 -28.63 -8.67 -13.80
C LYS A 464 -27.37 -8.40 -12.99
N CYS A 465 -26.53 -9.42 -12.88
CA CYS A 465 -25.27 -9.39 -12.17
C CYS A 465 -24.15 -9.35 -13.21
N TYR A 466 -23.49 -8.20 -13.34
CA TYR A 466 -22.37 -8.03 -14.25
C TYR A 466 -21.05 -7.95 -13.50
N ASP A 467 -19.98 -8.47 -14.09
CA ASP A 467 -18.61 -8.43 -13.57
C ASP A 467 -17.66 -7.95 -14.67
N VAL A 468 -16.71 -7.06 -14.36
CA VAL A 468 -15.75 -6.57 -15.36
C VAL A 468 -14.68 -7.64 -15.62
N ASN A 469 -14.48 -8.00 -16.90
CA ASN A 469 -13.43 -8.92 -17.31
C ASN A 469 -12.05 -8.39 -16.92
N SER A 470 -11.48 -8.94 -15.84
CA SER A 470 -10.15 -8.60 -15.32
C SER A 470 -9.96 -7.09 -15.10
N LEU A 471 -10.77 -6.47 -14.22
CA LEU A 471 -10.76 -5.02 -13.97
C LEU A 471 -9.35 -4.43 -13.76
N TYR A 472 -8.58 -4.94 -12.80
CA TYR A 472 -7.23 -4.40 -12.53
C TYR A 472 -6.27 -4.57 -13.73
N PRO A 473 -6.15 -5.76 -14.36
CA PRO A 473 -5.41 -5.87 -15.62
C PRO A 473 -5.88 -4.92 -16.72
N SER A 474 -7.20 -4.70 -16.87
CA SER A 474 -7.73 -3.81 -17.92
C SER A 474 -7.27 -2.36 -17.77
N VAL A 475 -7.14 -1.89 -16.53
CA VAL A 475 -6.63 -0.54 -16.26
C VAL A 475 -5.11 -0.48 -16.32
N MET A 476 -4.41 -1.57 -15.99
CA MET A 476 -2.96 -1.68 -16.19
C MET A 476 -2.59 -1.65 -17.68
N PHE A 477 -3.42 -2.25 -18.54
CA PHE A 477 -3.14 -2.40 -19.97
C PHE A 477 -3.00 -1.07 -20.71
N LYS A 478 -3.86 -0.08 -20.41
CA LYS A 478 -4.01 1.13 -21.23
C LYS A 478 -3.69 2.46 -20.54
N ASN A 479 -3.55 2.48 -19.21
CA ASN A 479 -3.39 3.73 -18.48
C ASN A 479 -1.92 4.02 -18.17
N PHE A 480 -1.60 5.31 -18.12
CA PHE A 480 -0.31 5.80 -17.67
C PHE A 480 -0.07 5.50 -16.19
N MET A 481 1.15 5.12 -15.86
CA MET A 481 1.60 4.83 -14.50
C MET A 481 2.72 5.79 -14.09
N PRO A 482 2.83 6.14 -12.79
CA PRO A 482 3.93 6.95 -12.26
C PRO A 482 5.30 6.33 -12.54
N ILE A 483 6.18 7.10 -13.20
CA ILE A 483 7.59 6.77 -13.45
C ILE A 483 8.46 8.00 -13.16
N GLY A 484 9.79 7.83 -13.24
CA GLY A 484 10.75 8.91 -13.06
C GLY A 484 10.87 9.37 -11.60
N PHE A 485 11.60 10.46 -11.39
CA PHE A 485 11.78 11.00 -10.04
C PHE A 485 10.51 11.72 -9.57
N PRO A 486 10.02 11.44 -8.35
CA PRO A 486 8.93 12.23 -7.78
C PRO A 486 9.38 13.67 -7.58
N THR A 487 8.51 14.61 -7.93
CA THR A 487 8.70 16.04 -7.59
C THR A 487 7.68 16.44 -6.53
N TYR A 488 8.16 16.76 -5.33
CA TYR A 488 7.32 17.37 -4.30
C TYR A 488 6.93 18.78 -4.74
N PHE A 489 5.71 19.18 -4.46
CA PHE A 489 5.28 20.56 -4.64
C PHE A 489 4.41 21.05 -3.48
N GLU A 490 4.41 22.36 -3.25
CA GLU A 490 3.53 23.06 -2.31
C GLU A 490 2.96 24.30 -2.99
N GLY A 491 1.64 24.45 -2.96
CA GLY A 491 0.86 25.34 -3.82
C GLY A 491 0.10 24.58 -4.91
N ASP A 492 -0.58 25.33 -5.79
CA ASP A 492 -1.31 24.73 -6.91
C ASP A 492 -0.39 24.49 -8.11
N ILE A 493 0.04 23.24 -8.27
CA ILE A 493 0.92 22.81 -9.37
C ILE A 493 0.28 22.99 -10.75
N ARG A 494 -1.06 23.04 -10.84
CA ARG A 494 -1.76 23.14 -12.12
C ARG A 494 -1.76 24.54 -12.72
N ILE A 495 -1.34 25.54 -11.94
CA ILE A 495 -1.07 26.89 -12.47
C ILE A 495 0.11 26.87 -13.44
N GLU A 496 1.16 26.09 -13.16
CA GLU A 496 2.32 25.94 -14.06
C GLU A 496 2.15 24.79 -15.05
N ASN A 497 1.59 23.68 -14.61
CA ASN A 497 1.41 22.49 -15.44
C ASN A 497 -0.04 21.98 -15.31
N PRO A 498 -0.97 22.43 -16.17
CA PRO A 498 -2.36 21.99 -16.14
C PRO A 498 -2.53 20.46 -16.21
N GLU A 499 -1.59 19.77 -16.86
CA GLU A 499 -1.56 18.32 -17.06
C GLU A 499 -0.72 17.58 -16.00
N ALA A 500 -0.43 18.23 -14.87
CA ALA A 500 0.32 17.64 -13.77
C ALA A 500 -0.31 16.30 -13.36
N PHE A 501 0.54 15.27 -13.32
CA PHE A 501 0.18 13.89 -13.06
C PHE A 501 0.83 13.41 -11.76
N GLY A 502 0.06 12.84 -10.85
CA GLY A 502 0.59 12.35 -9.59
C GLY A 502 -0.43 12.31 -8.46
N PHE A 503 -0.01 12.61 -7.24
CA PHE A 503 -0.81 12.51 -6.02
C PHE A 503 -0.89 13.86 -5.33
N PHE A 504 -2.09 14.40 -5.20
CA PHE A 504 -2.35 15.75 -4.72
C PHE A 504 -3.14 15.71 -3.42
N TYR A 505 -2.64 16.43 -2.42
CA TYR A 505 -3.38 16.70 -1.21
C TYR A 505 -4.32 17.87 -1.46
N CYS A 506 -5.62 17.61 -1.41
CA CYS A 506 -6.65 18.57 -1.79
C CYS A 506 -7.62 18.83 -0.65
N LYS A 507 -8.18 20.05 -0.59
CA LYS A 507 -9.51 20.24 0.01
C LYS A 507 -10.55 19.78 -1.02
N ILE A 508 -11.46 18.92 -0.59
CA ILE A 508 -12.43 18.22 -1.42
C ILE A 508 -13.81 18.65 -0.98
N LYS A 509 -14.67 19.05 -1.92
CA LYS A 509 -16.09 19.30 -1.68
C LYS A 509 -16.92 18.44 -2.62
N ALA A 510 -17.66 17.50 -2.05
CA ALA A 510 -18.60 16.68 -2.79
C ALA A 510 -19.91 17.44 -3.08
N PRO A 511 -20.59 17.16 -4.20
CA PRO A 511 -21.94 17.66 -4.44
C PRO A 511 -22.92 17.08 -3.41
N ASP A 512 -23.80 17.90 -2.85
CA ASP A 512 -24.79 17.43 -1.86
C ASP A 512 -25.83 16.46 -2.45
N ASN A 513 -26.08 16.52 -3.77
CA ASN A 513 -27.09 15.73 -4.48
C ASN A 513 -26.53 14.49 -5.20
N ILE A 514 -25.24 14.16 -5.05
CA ILE A 514 -24.68 12.98 -5.70
C ILE A 514 -25.23 11.69 -5.08
N LYS A 515 -25.85 10.84 -5.90
CA LYS A 515 -26.49 9.60 -5.43
C LYS A 515 -25.45 8.58 -4.96
N HIS A 516 -24.38 8.43 -5.73
CA HIS A 516 -23.31 7.47 -5.48
C HIS A 516 -21.95 8.18 -5.47
N PRO A 517 -21.51 8.73 -4.32
CA PRO A 517 -20.19 9.35 -4.20
C PRO A 517 -19.08 8.41 -4.65
N ILE A 518 -18.04 8.96 -5.28
CA ILE A 518 -16.99 8.16 -5.92
C ILE A 518 -15.60 8.35 -5.31
N ILE A 519 -15.37 9.43 -4.57
CA ILE A 519 -14.12 9.62 -3.83
C ILE A 519 -14.21 8.89 -2.48
N GLN A 520 -13.25 8.00 -2.24
CA GLN A 520 -13.14 7.27 -0.97
C GLN A 520 -12.20 7.99 0.00
N THR A 521 -12.48 7.87 1.29
CA THR A 521 -11.62 8.36 2.37
C THR A 521 -11.70 7.47 3.60
N HIS A 522 -10.72 7.63 4.50
CA HIS A 522 -10.63 6.96 5.78
C HIS A 522 -11.29 7.79 6.88
N VAL A 523 -12.30 7.22 7.54
CA VAL A 523 -13.03 7.82 8.67
C VAL A 523 -12.98 6.91 9.88
N LYS A 524 -13.09 7.45 11.09
CA LYS A 524 -13.26 6.64 12.32
C LYS A 524 -14.75 6.49 12.61
N ILE A 525 -15.24 5.26 12.63
CA ILE A 525 -16.61 4.90 13.04
C ILE A 525 -16.50 3.93 14.20
N ASN A 526 -17.05 4.30 15.36
CA ASN A 526 -16.97 3.50 16.59
C ASN A 526 -15.53 3.11 16.97
N GLY A 527 -14.59 4.06 16.86
CA GLY A 527 -13.16 3.84 17.13
C GLY A 527 -12.38 3.05 16.07
N ILE A 528 -13.06 2.52 15.04
CA ILE A 528 -12.45 1.71 13.98
C ILE A 528 -12.32 2.53 12.71
N VAL A 529 -11.15 2.49 12.07
CA VAL A 529 -10.94 3.11 10.76
C VAL A 529 -11.72 2.34 9.69
N ARG A 530 -12.54 3.05 8.93
CA ARG A 530 -13.35 2.53 7.82
C ARG A 530 -13.09 3.35 6.56
N THR A 531 -13.07 2.68 5.42
CA THR A 531 -13.05 3.34 4.11
C THR A 531 -14.48 3.51 3.59
N ILE A 532 -14.90 4.76 3.40
CA ILE A 532 -16.24 5.11 2.92
C ILE A 532 -16.15 6.08 1.73
N ALA A 533 -17.24 6.26 0.99
CA ALA A 533 -17.38 7.31 -0.01
C ALA A 533 -18.42 8.35 0.49
N PRO A 534 -17.99 9.45 1.12
CA PRO A 534 -18.88 10.39 1.79
C PRO A 534 -19.30 11.56 0.89
N ILE A 535 -20.20 12.39 1.42
CA ILE A 535 -20.47 13.75 0.96
C ILE A 535 -19.96 14.77 2.01
N GLY A 536 -19.93 16.06 1.67
CA GLY A 536 -19.45 17.13 2.55
C GLY A 536 -18.11 17.71 2.11
N GLU A 537 -17.33 18.20 3.06
CA GLU A 537 -16.05 18.88 2.82
C GLU A 537 -14.96 18.26 3.70
N TRP A 538 -13.83 17.81 3.13
CA TRP A 538 -12.70 17.24 3.86
C TRP A 538 -11.38 17.47 3.12
N THR A 539 -10.26 17.09 3.72
CA THR A 539 -8.96 17.06 3.03
C THR A 539 -8.44 15.65 2.90
N ASP A 540 -7.85 15.33 1.74
CA ASP A 540 -7.20 14.04 1.55
C ASP A 540 -6.18 14.05 0.42
N MET A 541 -5.33 13.03 0.40
CA MET A 541 -4.46 12.72 -0.74
C MET A 541 -5.27 11.99 -1.82
N LEU A 542 -5.20 12.46 -3.06
CA LEU A 542 -5.90 11.89 -4.22
C LEU A 542 -4.95 11.69 -5.39
N PHE A 543 -5.19 10.64 -6.18
CA PHE A 543 -4.56 10.54 -7.48
C PHE A 543 -5.18 11.55 -8.45
N SER A 544 -4.34 12.26 -9.22
CA SER A 544 -4.77 13.38 -10.07
C SER A 544 -5.87 13.00 -11.06
N MET A 545 -5.79 11.81 -11.65
CA MET A 545 -6.82 11.34 -12.59
C MET A 545 -8.16 11.01 -11.93
N GLU A 546 -8.14 10.63 -10.65
CA GLU A 546 -9.36 10.40 -9.87
C GLU A 546 -10.05 11.73 -9.54
N MET A 547 -9.26 12.75 -9.22
CA MET A 547 -9.72 14.13 -9.08
C MET A 547 -10.37 14.63 -10.39
N ASP A 548 -9.70 14.47 -11.53
CA ASP A 548 -10.20 14.89 -12.85
C ASP A 548 -11.51 14.20 -13.22
N ASN A 549 -11.61 12.89 -12.95
CA ASN A 549 -12.84 12.16 -13.15
C ASN A 549 -13.97 12.68 -12.25
N ALA A 550 -13.67 12.99 -10.99
CA ALA A 550 -14.67 13.47 -10.04
C ALA A 550 -15.19 14.87 -10.33
N GLN A 551 -14.39 15.76 -10.92
CA GLN A 551 -14.87 17.08 -11.36
C GLN A 551 -16.07 16.98 -12.33
N LYS A 552 -16.11 15.94 -13.18
CA LYS A 552 -17.23 15.68 -14.11
C LYS A 552 -18.56 15.45 -13.39
N TYR A 553 -18.52 15.02 -12.13
CA TYR A 553 -19.68 14.77 -11.28
C TYR A 553 -19.96 15.92 -10.30
N GLY A 554 -19.34 17.09 -10.49
CA GLY A 554 -19.59 18.30 -9.70
C GLY A 554 -18.75 18.45 -8.43
N TYR A 555 -17.73 17.60 -8.23
CA TYR A 555 -16.78 17.78 -7.14
C TYR A 555 -15.93 19.04 -7.36
N LYS A 556 -15.59 19.73 -6.28
CA LYS A 556 -14.66 20.88 -6.29
C LYS A 556 -13.42 20.55 -5.47
N PHE A 557 -12.27 21.03 -5.94
CA PHE A 557 -10.96 20.77 -5.35
C PHE A 557 -10.15 22.05 -5.21
N GLU A 558 -9.38 22.15 -4.13
CA GLU A 558 -8.30 23.12 -3.95
C GLU A 558 -7.01 22.33 -3.68
N ILE A 559 -6.05 22.41 -4.61
CA ILE A 559 -4.76 21.71 -4.49
C ILE A 559 -3.87 22.48 -3.50
N LEU A 560 -3.33 21.78 -2.50
CA LEU A 560 -2.50 22.39 -1.47
C LEU A 560 -1.02 22.04 -1.61
N TRP A 561 -0.72 20.76 -1.84
CA TRP A 561 0.63 20.22 -2.01
C TRP A 561 0.53 18.80 -2.56
N GLY A 562 1.65 18.18 -2.92
CA GLY A 562 1.65 16.79 -3.35
C GLY A 562 2.94 16.35 -4.03
N TYR A 563 2.81 15.33 -4.87
CA TYR A 563 3.90 14.75 -5.65
C TYR A 563 3.48 14.60 -7.10
N THR A 564 4.25 15.15 -8.03
CA THR A 564 4.11 14.85 -9.46
C THR A 564 5.12 13.79 -9.91
N PHE A 565 4.77 13.11 -10.99
CA PHE A 565 5.57 12.06 -11.61
C PHE A 565 5.52 12.22 -13.13
N GLU A 566 6.55 11.73 -13.80
CA GLU A 566 6.46 11.38 -15.21
C GLU A 566 5.49 10.20 -15.38
N LYS A 567 5.03 9.95 -16.61
CA LYS A 567 3.96 8.97 -16.85
C LYS A 567 4.22 8.14 -18.12
N ALA A 568 4.09 6.82 -18.03
CA ALA A 568 4.21 5.89 -19.16
C ALA A 568 3.28 4.67 -19.00
N ILE A 569 2.92 4.02 -20.11
CA ILE A 569 2.19 2.74 -20.08
C ILE A 569 3.23 1.63 -19.93
N ILE A 570 3.36 1.07 -18.73
CA ILE A 570 4.44 0.12 -18.38
C ILE A 570 3.99 -1.35 -18.27
N PHE A 571 2.69 -1.63 -18.32
CA PHE A 571 2.14 -2.99 -18.19
C PHE A 571 1.45 -3.51 -19.45
N GLY A 572 1.45 -2.74 -20.54
CA GLY A 572 0.74 -3.07 -21.78
C GLY A 572 1.08 -4.47 -22.30
N GLU A 573 2.38 -4.74 -22.51
CA GLU A 573 2.85 -6.04 -23.00
C GLU A 573 2.57 -7.18 -22.02
N TYR A 574 2.81 -6.97 -20.71
CA TYR A 574 2.55 -7.96 -19.66
C TYR A 574 1.09 -8.42 -19.66
N VAL A 575 0.16 -7.47 -19.69
CA VAL A 575 -1.27 -7.78 -19.68
C VAL A 575 -1.68 -8.40 -20.99
N ASN A 576 -1.23 -7.87 -22.13
CA ASN A 576 -1.56 -8.40 -23.45
C ASN A 576 -1.15 -9.87 -23.58
N PHE A 577 0.11 -10.18 -23.25
CA PHE A 577 0.65 -11.53 -23.34
C PHE A 577 -0.18 -12.52 -22.51
N LEU A 578 -0.38 -12.24 -21.22
CA LEU A 578 -1.09 -13.16 -20.34
C LEU A 578 -2.59 -13.24 -20.65
N TYR A 579 -3.21 -12.15 -21.10
CA TYR A 579 -4.63 -12.19 -21.45
C TYR A 579 -4.87 -12.99 -22.74
N THR A 580 -3.99 -12.83 -23.74
CA THR A 580 -3.98 -13.64 -24.96
C THR A 580 -3.77 -15.11 -24.63
N LEU A 581 -2.73 -15.43 -23.84
CA LEU A 581 -2.47 -16.80 -23.38
C LEU A 581 -3.68 -17.39 -22.65
N ARG A 582 -4.40 -16.59 -21.86
CA ARG A 582 -5.62 -17.05 -21.19
C ARG A 582 -6.76 -17.35 -22.17
N ASN A 583 -6.88 -16.63 -23.27
CA ASN A 583 -7.94 -16.82 -24.25
C ASN A 583 -7.66 -17.96 -25.24
N GLU A 584 -6.38 -18.30 -25.45
CA GLU A 584 -5.95 -19.42 -26.30
C GLU A 584 -6.33 -20.79 -25.72
N TYR A 585 -6.32 -20.92 -24.39
CA TYR A 585 -6.54 -22.19 -23.71
C TYR A 585 -7.89 -22.25 -22.97
N PRO A 586 -8.56 -23.42 -22.92
CA PRO A 586 -9.81 -23.57 -22.17
C PRO A 586 -9.57 -23.37 -20.67
N LYS A 587 -10.63 -23.02 -19.92
CA LYS A 587 -10.56 -22.76 -18.46
C LYS A 587 -10.02 -23.94 -17.65
N SER A 588 -10.12 -25.16 -18.17
CA SER A 588 -9.60 -26.38 -17.57
C SER A 588 -8.10 -26.56 -17.73
N HIS A 589 -7.45 -25.83 -18.63
CA HIS A 589 -6.04 -26.00 -18.96
C HIS A 589 -5.12 -25.27 -17.96
N PRO A 590 -3.98 -25.85 -17.55
CA PRO A 590 -3.10 -25.22 -16.56
C PRO A 590 -2.53 -23.87 -17.02
N LEU A 591 -2.24 -23.65 -18.30
CA LEU A 591 -1.77 -22.34 -18.79
C LEU A 591 -2.83 -21.23 -18.63
N ASN A 592 -4.12 -21.53 -18.78
CA ASN A 592 -5.20 -20.57 -18.51
C ASN A 592 -5.19 -20.17 -17.03
N PHE A 593 -5.06 -21.16 -16.14
CA PHE A 593 -4.95 -20.93 -14.70
C PHE A 593 -3.71 -20.08 -14.36
N ILE A 594 -2.54 -20.44 -14.86
CA ILE A 594 -1.27 -19.71 -14.66
C ILE A 594 -1.41 -18.25 -15.11
N ALA A 595 -1.93 -18.02 -16.32
CA ALA A 595 -2.14 -16.68 -16.84
C ALA A 595 -3.07 -15.85 -15.95
N LYS A 596 -4.19 -16.43 -15.51
CA LYS A 596 -5.16 -15.78 -14.61
C LYS A 596 -4.53 -15.39 -13.28
N ILE A 597 -3.78 -16.30 -12.64
CA ILE A 597 -3.23 -16.03 -11.31
C ILE A 597 -2.06 -15.02 -11.38
N LEU A 598 -1.24 -15.04 -12.43
CA LEU A 598 -0.17 -14.06 -12.63
C LEU A 598 -0.74 -12.65 -12.86
N LEU A 599 -1.71 -12.52 -13.77
CA LEU A 599 -2.38 -11.25 -14.09
C LEU A 599 -2.89 -10.53 -12.84
N ASN A 600 -3.51 -11.27 -11.92
CA ASN A 600 -4.13 -10.69 -10.73
C ASN A 600 -3.17 -10.46 -9.55
N SER A 601 -1.97 -11.05 -9.59
CA SER A 601 -1.05 -11.03 -8.44
C SER A 601 0.03 -9.95 -8.51
N LEU A 602 0.27 -9.37 -9.70
CA LEU A 602 1.35 -8.41 -9.88
C LEU A 602 1.13 -7.10 -9.11
N TYR A 603 -0.03 -6.46 -9.27
CA TYR A 603 -0.23 -5.10 -8.76
C TYR A 603 -0.10 -5.00 -7.23
N GLY A 604 -0.54 -6.04 -6.51
CA GLY A 604 -0.47 -6.10 -5.04
C GLY A 604 0.95 -6.03 -4.50
N ARG A 605 1.96 -6.47 -5.29
CA ARG A 605 3.37 -6.41 -4.89
C ARG A 605 3.87 -4.98 -4.72
N PHE A 606 3.41 -4.06 -5.57
CA PHE A 606 3.78 -2.65 -5.53
C PHE A 606 3.21 -1.91 -4.31
N GLY A 607 2.08 -2.40 -3.77
CA GLY A 607 1.40 -1.81 -2.60
C GLY A 607 1.78 -2.43 -1.26
N MET A 608 2.77 -3.33 -1.21
CA MET A 608 3.24 -3.92 0.05
C MET A 608 3.70 -2.84 1.02
N ASP A 609 3.41 -3.01 2.31
CA ASP A 609 3.95 -2.16 3.39
C ASP A 609 5.44 -2.46 3.59
N ASP A 610 6.26 -1.42 3.63
CA ASP A 610 7.71 -1.47 3.87
C ASP A 610 8.06 -1.48 5.36
N ASN A 611 7.09 -1.30 6.26
CA ASN A 611 7.28 -1.35 7.71
C ASN A 611 7.29 -2.79 8.26
N PHE A 612 8.29 -3.57 7.88
CA PHE A 612 8.46 -4.94 8.37
C PHE A 612 9.09 -4.95 9.76
N PRO A 613 8.56 -5.73 10.74
CA PRO A 613 9.29 -5.98 11.97
C PRO A 613 10.54 -6.81 11.69
N ASN A 614 11.61 -6.55 12.45
CA ASN A 614 12.74 -7.47 12.53
C ASN A 614 12.33 -8.70 13.35
N ILE A 615 12.88 -9.85 12.97
CA ILE A 615 12.48 -11.14 13.52
C ILE A 615 13.73 -11.93 13.85
N GLN A 616 13.85 -12.34 15.10
CA GLN A 616 15.00 -13.10 15.57
C GLN A 616 14.56 -14.27 16.45
N LEU A 617 15.18 -15.43 16.22
CA LEU A 617 15.09 -16.56 17.15
C LEU A 617 16.27 -16.47 18.11
N ILE A 618 16.00 -16.48 19.41
CA ILE A 618 16.98 -16.27 20.47
C ILE A 618 16.89 -17.43 21.46
N HIS A 619 18.01 -18.10 21.73
CA HIS A 619 18.07 -19.08 22.80
C HIS A 619 17.87 -18.39 24.16
N LYS A 620 17.08 -18.97 25.07
CA LYS A 620 16.68 -18.33 26.33
C LYS A 620 17.85 -17.84 27.18
N ASN A 621 18.98 -18.54 27.14
CA ASN A 621 20.24 -18.13 27.80
C ASN A 621 20.74 -16.73 27.39
N TYR A 622 20.42 -16.24 26.19
CA TYR A 622 20.82 -14.92 25.68
C TYR A 622 19.66 -13.93 25.61
N LEU A 623 18.47 -14.30 26.09
CA LEU A 623 17.26 -13.48 25.98
C LEU A 623 17.39 -12.20 26.82
N THR A 624 17.89 -12.30 28.05
CA THR A 624 18.04 -11.16 28.96
C THR A 624 18.93 -10.07 28.37
N ASP A 625 20.05 -10.47 27.74
CA ASP A 625 20.98 -9.52 27.09
C ASP A 625 20.31 -8.81 25.91
N PHE A 626 19.53 -9.54 25.13
CA PHE A 626 18.75 -8.96 24.03
C PHE A 626 17.69 -8.00 24.55
N GLU A 627 16.93 -8.38 25.58
CA GLU A 627 15.88 -7.55 26.17
C GLU A 627 16.46 -6.26 26.76
N ASN A 628 17.59 -6.34 27.48
CA ASN A 628 18.28 -5.16 28.00
C ASN A 628 18.69 -4.17 26.89
N LYS A 629 18.99 -4.67 25.69
CA LYS A 629 19.41 -3.84 24.55
C LYS A 629 18.24 -3.28 23.73
N PHE A 630 17.12 -4.00 23.66
CA PHE A 630 16.03 -3.72 22.72
C PHE A 630 14.64 -3.59 23.37
N PHE A 631 14.54 -3.46 24.69
CA PHE A 631 13.28 -3.51 25.45
C PHE A 631 12.14 -2.70 24.82
N ASP A 632 12.36 -1.40 24.56
CA ASP A 632 11.35 -0.48 24.00
C ASP A 632 10.99 -0.76 22.53
N GLN A 633 11.73 -1.65 21.87
CA GLN A 633 11.57 -1.99 20.45
C GLN A 633 10.78 -3.29 20.25
N ILE A 634 10.65 -4.11 21.29
CA ILE A 634 10.02 -5.43 21.20
C ILE A 634 8.49 -5.26 21.07
N GLU A 635 7.92 -5.80 19.98
CA GLU A 635 6.48 -5.78 19.71
C GLU A 635 5.79 -7.05 20.22
N GLU A 636 6.42 -8.21 20.04
CA GLU A 636 5.84 -9.52 20.37
C GLU A 636 6.95 -10.56 20.67
N LYS A 637 6.65 -11.52 21.55
CA LYS A 637 7.51 -12.67 21.85
C LYS A 637 6.69 -13.95 21.84
N ILE A 638 7.21 -15.00 21.21
CA ILE A 638 6.59 -16.33 21.18
C ILE A 638 7.58 -17.34 21.75
N ASP A 639 7.17 -18.04 22.81
CA ASP A 639 7.97 -19.10 23.43
C ASP A 639 7.91 -20.38 22.57
N LEU A 640 9.07 -20.96 22.25
CA LEU A 640 9.22 -22.19 21.47
C LEU A 640 10.04 -23.25 22.23
N GLY A 641 10.00 -23.25 23.57
CA GLY A 641 10.78 -24.15 24.42
C GLY A 641 12.08 -23.49 24.86
N GLU A 642 13.23 -24.01 24.44
CA GLU A 642 14.55 -23.43 24.76
C GLU A 642 14.83 -22.10 24.02
N HIS A 643 13.97 -21.74 23.07
CA HIS A 643 14.11 -20.57 22.22
C HIS A 643 12.89 -19.66 22.32
N MET A 644 13.11 -18.36 22.07
CA MET A 644 12.10 -17.32 21.93
C MET A 644 12.16 -16.75 20.52
N LEU A 645 11.02 -16.67 19.84
CA LEU A 645 10.88 -15.90 18.61
C LEU A 645 10.46 -14.47 18.96
N VAL A 646 11.29 -13.50 18.64
CA VAL A 646 11.12 -12.10 19.03
C VAL A 646 10.89 -11.22 17.80
N PHE A 647 9.84 -10.39 17.87
CA PHE A 647 9.50 -9.38 16.87
C PHE A 647 9.84 -8.00 17.44
N TYR A 648 10.59 -7.18 16.70
CA TYR A 648 10.99 -5.85 17.16
C TYR A 648 11.17 -4.85 16.02
N LYS A 649 11.04 -3.55 16.30
CA LYS A 649 11.24 -2.47 15.31
C LYS A 649 12.31 -1.48 15.74
N ASN A 650 13.17 -1.12 14.80
CA ASN A 650 14.13 -0.04 15.03
C ASN A 650 13.37 1.30 15.12
N ILE A 651 13.57 2.05 16.20
CA ILE A 651 12.89 3.33 16.46
C ILE A 651 13.46 4.47 15.58
N ASP A 652 14.68 4.31 15.06
CA ASP A 652 15.34 5.30 14.18
C ASP A 652 14.73 5.34 12.77
N LYS A 653 13.56 5.97 12.64
CA LYS A 653 12.90 6.31 11.37
C LYS A 653 13.65 7.37 10.53
N SER A 654 14.78 7.88 11.02
CA SER A 654 15.58 8.94 10.39
C SER A 654 16.64 8.41 9.42
N ARG A 655 16.89 7.10 9.37
CA ARG A 655 17.82 6.53 8.41
C ARG A 655 17.11 6.41 7.07
N GLU A 656 17.69 7.01 6.03
CA GLU A 656 17.40 6.68 4.64
C GLU A 656 17.50 5.15 4.52
N ASP A 657 16.34 4.49 4.44
CA ASP A 657 16.30 3.04 4.41
C ASP A 657 16.90 2.59 3.07
N ASN A 658 18.16 2.16 3.12
CA ASN A 658 18.89 1.71 1.94
C ASN A 658 18.39 0.35 1.42
N SER A 659 17.39 -0.24 2.06
CA SER A 659 16.76 -1.50 1.68
C SER A 659 16.08 -1.41 0.30
N ASP A 660 16.47 -2.28 -0.62
CA ASP A 660 15.83 -2.43 -1.94
C ASP A 660 14.57 -3.29 -1.82
N HIS A 661 13.53 -2.78 -1.17
CA HIS A 661 12.27 -3.50 -1.03
C HIS A 661 11.51 -3.65 -2.36
N ASN A 662 11.89 -2.89 -3.40
CA ASN A 662 11.23 -2.87 -4.71
C ASN A 662 9.71 -2.62 -4.58
N ILE A 663 9.34 -1.67 -3.73
CA ILE A 663 7.95 -1.26 -3.46
C ILE A 663 7.71 0.10 -4.14
N SER A 664 6.54 0.26 -4.75
CA SER A 664 6.14 1.52 -5.37
C SER A 664 4.65 1.75 -5.13
N ILE A 665 4.32 2.33 -3.98
CA ILE A 665 2.94 2.66 -3.65
C ILE A 665 2.24 3.55 -4.71
N PRO A 666 2.90 4.49 -5.41
CA PRO A 666 2.26 5.25 -6.49
C PRO A 666 1.63 4.35 -7.56
N ILE A 667 2.29 3.24 -7.93
CA ILE A 667 1.78 2.29 -8.93
C ILE A 667 0.49 1.63 -8.43
N ALA A 668 0.50 1.05 -7.23
CA ALA A 668 -0.67 0.36 -6.68
C ALA A 668 -1.85 1.33 -6.44
N ALA A 669 -1.55 2.53 -5.96
CA ALA A 669 -2.56 3.57 -5.75
C ALA A 669 -3.17 4.07 -7.07
N ALA A 670 -2.36 4.26 -8.11
CA ALA A 670 -2.87 4.61 -9.44
C ALA A 670 -3.76 3.51 -10.04
N ILE A 671 -3.33 2.23 -9.98
CA ILE A 671 -4.12 1.10 -10.49
C ILE A 671 -5.48 1.00 -9.82
N THR A 672 -5.54 1.10 -8.49
CA THR A 672 -6.80 1.04 -7.75
C THR A 672 -7.69 2.26 -8.01
N ALA A 673 -7.10 3.45 -8.14
CA ALA A 673 -7.83 4.65 -8.54
C ALA A 673 -8.42 4.53 -9.95
N TYR A 674 -7.66 4.06 -10.93
CA TYR A 674 -8.16 3.81 -12.28
C TYR A 674 -9.28 2.77 -12.30
N ALA A 675 -9.21 1.73 -11.47
CA ALA A 675 -10.30 0.77 -11.32
C ALA A 675 -11.58 1.44 -10.82
N ARG A 676 -11.50 2.35 -9.83
CA ARG A 676 -12.65 3.15 -9.37
C ARG A 676 -13.15 4.13 -10.42
N ILE A 677 -12.25 4.77 -11.18
CA ILE A 677 -12.61 5.64 -12.31
C ILE A 677 -13.40 4.85 -13.34
N HIS A 678 -12.94 3.65 -13.71
CA HIS A 678 -13.66 2.77 -14.62
C HIS A 678 -15.06 2.43 -14.11
N MET A 679 -15.20 2.10 -12.83
CA MET A 679 -16.52 1.78 -12.25
C MET A 679 -17.43 3.01 -12.06
N SER A 680 -16.87 4.22 -12.01
CA SER A 680 -17.65 5.45 -11.79
C SER A 680 -18.68 5.72 -12.89
N GLN A 681 -18.40 5.26 -14.11
CA GLN A 681 -19.32 5.40 -15.27
C GLN A 681 -20.65 4.67 -15.05
N PHE A 682 -20.67 3.62 -14.22
CA PHE A 682 -21.89 2.90 -13.87
C PHE A 682 -22.57 3.52 -12.64
N LYS A 683 -21.78 4.05 -11.71
CA LYS A 683 -22.28 4.63 -10.46
C LYS A 683 -23.21 5.81 -10.69
N ASN A 684 -22.81 6.83 -11.45
CA ASN A 684 -23.64 8.03 -11.59
C ASN A 684 -24.29 8.15 -12.98
N ASN A 685 -24.56 7.02 -13.63
CA ASN A 685 -25.34 7.00 -14.87
C ASN A 685 -26.84 7.03 -14.54
N PRO A 686 -27.60 8.05 -14.99
CA PRO A 686 -29.02 8.17 -14.70
C PRO A 686 -29.87 7.05 -15.34
N LYS A 687 -29.36 6.35 -16.35
CA LYS A 687 -30.01 5.21 -16.99
C LYS A 687 -29.84 3.90 -16.21
N ILE A 688 -28.96 3.88 -15.20
CA ILE A 688 -28.62 2.66 -14.45
C ILE A 688 -29.12 2.79 -13.01
N ASN A 689 -29.99 1.87 -12.62
CA ASN A 689 -30.47 1.75 -11.25
C ASN A 689 -29.67 0.68 -10.50
N LEU A 690 -28.67 1.13 -9.74
CA LEU A 690 -27.79 0.25 -8.97
C LEU A 690 -28.37 -0.17 -7.63
N TYR A 691 -28.27 -1.46 -7.35
CA TYR A 691 -28.63 -2.07 -6.07
C TYR A 691 -27.39 -2.34 -5.20
N TYR A 692 -26.33 -2.85 -5.82
CA TYR A 692 -25.10 -3.25 -5.14
C TYR A 692 -23.89 -3.17 -6.08
N THR A 693 -22.72 -2.92 -5.51
CA THR A 693 -21.42 -3.02 -6.19
C THR A 693 -20.40 -3.69 -5.30
N ASP A 694 -19.54 -4.56 -5.84
CA ASP A 694 -18.38 -5.16 -5.15
C ASP A 694 -17.16 -5.15 -6.08
N THR A 695 -16.30 -4.13 -5.92
CA THR A 695 -15.04 -3.91 -6.65
C THR A 695 -15.21 -3.72 -8.16
N ASP A 696 -15.50 -4.81 -8.87
CA ASP A 696 -15.59 -4.98 -10.31
C ASP A 696 -16.99 -5.41 -10.78
N SER A 697 -17.92 -5.61 -9.85
CA SER A 697 -19.28 -6.04 -10.16
C SER A 697 -20.34 -4.94 -9.95
N ILE A 698 -21.37 -4.97 -10.79
CA ILE A 698 -22.59 -4.15 -10.64
C ILE A 698 -23.83 -5.05 -10.65
N PHE A 699 -24.81 -4.69 -9.81
CA PHE A 699 -26.10 -5.37 -9.72
C PHE A 699 -27.19 -4.36 -10.03
N THR A 700 -27.93 -4.60 -11.11
CA THR A 700 -28.85 -3.63 -11.71
C THR A 700 -30.07 -4.34 -12.29
N ASP A 701 -31.21 -3.64 -12.35
CA ASP A 701 -32.39 -4.07 -13.13
C ASP A 701 -32.49 -3.35 -14.47
N SER A 702 -31.51 -2.50 -14.78
CA SER A 702 -31.45 -1.71 -16.01
C SER A 702 -30.66 -2.44 -17.09
N GLU A 703 -31.03 -2.21 -18.36
CA GLU A 703 -30.22 -2.63 -19.50
C GLU A 703 -28.93 -1.82 -19.57
N ILE A 704 -27.82 -2.50 -19.84
CA ILE A 704 -26.52 -1.88 -20.06
C ILE A 704 -26.28 -1.82 -21.57
N ASP A 705 -25.67 -0.74 -22.02
CA ASP A 705 -25.31 -0.54 -23.42
C ASP A 705 -24.44 -1.72 -23.93
N ASP A 706 -24.84 -2.33 -25.05
CA ASP A 706 -24.16 -3.49 -25.63
C ASP A 706 -22.69 -3.22 -25.95
N SER A 707 -22.31 -1.95 -26.21
CA SER A 707 -20.91 -1.57 -26.42
C SER A 707 -20.03 -1.78 -25.18
N LEU A 708 -20.62 -1.80 -23.99
CA LEU A 708 -19.94 -2.02 -22.71
C LEU A 708 -19.97 -3.48 -22.25
N ILE A 709 -20.68 -4.36 -22.98
CA ILE A 709 -20.82 -5.79 -22.65
C ILE A 709 -19.94 -6.64 -23.57
N SER A 710 -19.24 -7.62 -23.00
CA SER A 710 -18.60 -8.71 -23.75
C SER A 710 -18.24 -9.85 -22.81
N GLU A 711 -18.40 -11.08 -23.30
CA GLU A 711 -17.98 -12.29 -22.58
C GLU A 711 -16.45 -12.46 -22.49
N LYS A 712 -15.71 -11.77 -23.37
CA LYS A 712 -14.27 -12.00 -23.55
C LYS A 712 -13.42 -10.72 -23.58
N ASP A 713 -13.97 -9.57 -23.91
CA ASP A 713 -13.14 -8.37 -24.06
C ASP A 713 -12.70 -7.83 -22.70
N LEU A 714 -11.41 -7.51 -22.61
CA LEU A 714 -10.78 -6.98 -21.41
C LEU A 714 -11.43 -5.64 -21.00
N GLY A 715 -11.85 -5.52 -19.74
CA GLY A 715 -12.42 -4.29 -19.20
C GLY A 715 -13.88 -4.02 -19.59
N LYS A 716 -14.55 -4.91 -20.34
CA LYS A 716 -16.01 -4.87 -20.53
C LYS A 716 -16.72 -5.69 -19.47
N LEU A 717 -18.02 -5.43 -19.31
CA LEU A 717 -18.90 -6.17 -18.41
C LEU A 717 -19.29 -7.52 -19.03
N LYS A 718 -19.18 -8.58 -18.24
CA LYS A 718 -19.68 -9.93 -18.52
C LYS A 718 -20.95 -10.16 -17.71
N LEU A 719 -22.00 -10.68 -18.32
CA LEU A 719 -23.22 -11.07 -17.60
C LEU A 719 -22.97 -12.40 -16.90
N GLU A 720 -22.80 -12.38 -15.58
CA GLU A 720 -22.55 -13.61 -14.81
C GLU A 720 -23.86 -14.35 -14.50
N ASN A 721 -24.89 -13.62 -14.09
CA ASN A 721 -26.16 -14.20 -13.65
C ASN A 721 -27.34 -13.25 -13.87
N THR A 722 -28.51 -13.82 -14.11
CA THR A 722 -29.81 -13.14 -13.95
C THR A 722 -30.55 -13.75 -12.77
N CYS A 723 -31.06 -12.91 -11.87
CA CYS A 723 -31.64 -13.32 -10.61
C CYS A 723 -33.11 -12.91 -10.51
N GLU A 724 -33.97 -13.86 -10.11
CA GLU A 724 -35.38 -13.61 -9.77
C GLU A 724 -35.53 -12.86 -8.44
N LYS A 725 -34.62 -13.15 -7.49
CA LYS A 725 -34.60 -12.56 -6.16
C LYS A 725 -33.16 -12.24 -5.78
N ALA A 726 -32.96 -11.09 -5.15
CA ALA A 726 -31.70 -10.69 -4.57
C ALA A 726 -31.94 -9.95 -3.26
N ILE A 727 -31.10 -10.18 -2.26
CA ILE A 727 -31.08 -9.43 -1.00
C ILE A 727 -29.64 -9.04 -0.68
N PHE A 728 -29.42 -7.74 -0.49
CA PHE A 728 -28.13 -7.15 -0.15
C PHE A 728 -28.24 -6.50 1.23
N LEU A 729 -27.48 -7.00 2.20
CA LEU A 729 -27.59 -6.53 3.59
C LEU A 729 -26.49 -5.55 3.95
N THR A 730 -25.25 -5.87 3.63
CA THR A 730 -24.05 -5.07 3.93
C THR A 730 -22.93 -5.48 2.97
N PRO A 731 -21.83 -4.72 2.80
CA PRO A 731 -20.73 -5.13 1.93
C PRO A 731 -20.29 -6.58 2.14
N LYS A 732 -20.31 -7.37 1.05
CA LYS A 732 -19.98 -8.80 1.02
C LYS A 732 -20.92 -9.70 1.85
N VAL A 733 -22.17 -9.26 2.03
CA VAL A 733 -23.26 -10.03 2.64
C VAL A 733 -24.52 -9.92 1.77
N TYR A 734 -24.79 -10.96 0.98
CA TYR A 734 -25.96 -11.01 0.10
C TYR A 734 -26.39 -12.45 -0.19
N CYS A 735 -27.62 -12.60 -0.68
CA CYS A 735 -28.11 -13.84 -1.29
C CYS A 735 -28.84 -13.56 -2.59
N LEU A 736 -28.78 -14.51 -3.52
CA LEU A 736 -29.34 -14.47 -4.86
C LEU A 736 -30.10 -15.77 -5.11
N LYS A 737 -31.20 -15.69 -5.84
CA LYS A 737 -31.85 -16.82 -6.49
C LYS A 737 -31.81 -16.58 -7.99
N THR A 738 -31.06 -17.40 -8.71
CA THR A 738 -30.92 -17.31 -10.17
C THR A 738 -32.21 -17.76 -10.87
N GLU A 739 -32.34 -17.47 -12.16
CA GLU A 739 -33.42 -18.02 -13.00
C GLU A 739 -33.36 -19.54 -13.14
N SER A 740 -32.18 -20.14 -13.02
CA SER A 740 -32.02 -21.61 -12.98
C SER A 740 -32.47 -22.24 -11.66
N GLY A 741 -32.90 -21.43 -10.68
CA GLY A 741 -33.30 -21.89 -9.36
C GLY A 741 -32.14 -22.07 -8.37
N GLU A 742 -30.91 -21.78 -8.78
CA GLU A 742 -29.72 -21.87 -7.92
C GLU A 742 -29.78 -20.81 -6.81
N PHE A 743 -29.48 -21.22 -5.58
CA PHE A 743 -29.38 -20.34 -4.43
C PHE A 743 -27.93 -20.05 -4.09
N ILE A 744 -27.52 -18.79 -4.26
CA ILE A 744 -26.14 -18.33 -4.07
C ILE A 744 -26.12 -17.35 -2.91
N TYR A 745 -25.26 -17.55 -1.91
CA TYR A 745 -25.07 -16.58 -0.84
C TYR A 745 -23.59 -16.34 -0.53
N LYS A 746 -23.28 -15.11 -0.12
CA LYS A 746 -21.96 -14.67 0.30
C LYS A 746 -22.10 -14.02 1.66
N VAL A 747 -21.39 -14.51 2.67
CA VAL A 747 -21.37 -13.92 4.02
C VAL A 747 -19.94 -13.81 4.52
N LYS A 748 -19.43 -12.58 4.64
CA LYS A 748 -18.07 -12.35 5.12
C LYS A 748 -17.84 -12.88 6.54
N GLY A 749 -16.96 -13.87 6.68
CA GLY A 749 -16.52 -14.39 7.98
C GLY A 749 -17.36 -15.54 8.55
N LEU A 750 -18.35 -16.02 7.78
CA LEU A 750 -19.05 -17.27 8.04
C LEU A 750 -18.50 -18.36 7.12
N LYS A 751 -18.27 -19.56 7.65
CA LYS A 751 -17.88 -20.71 6.83
C LYS A 751 -18.98 -21.09 5.82
N HIS A 752 -18.59 -21.50 4.63
CA HIS A 752 -19.51 -21.89 3.56
C HIS A 752 -20.31 -23.17 3.88
N GLU A 753 -19.79 -24.03 4.74
CA GLU A 753 -20.47 -25.24 5.25
C GLU A 753 -21.75 -24.92 6.03
N ILE A 754 -21.92 -23.68 6.49
CA ILE A 754 -23.11 -23.26 7.23
C ILE A 754 -24.19 -22.86 6.25
N GLU A 755 -25.22 -23.68 6.19
CA GLU A 755 -26.39 -23.42 5.36
C GLU A 755 -27.20 -22.23 5.88
N LEU A 756 -27.55 -21.38 4.92
CA LEU A 756 -28.46 -20.25 5.07
C LEU A 756 -29.57 -20.38 4.05
N THR A 757 -30.72 -19.84 4.36
CA THR A 757 -31.90 -19.85 3.49
C THR A 757 -32.23 -18.44 3.03
N MET A 758 -33.02 -18.30 1.96
CA MET A 758 -33.54 -16.98 1.56
C MET A 758 -34.34 -16.32 2.72
N HIS A 759 -35.06 -17.12 3.50
CA HIS A 759 -35.83 -16.64 4.65
C HIS A 759 -34.93 -16.01 5.73
N ASP A 760 -33.76 -16.60 6.00
CA ASP A 760 -32.78 -16.05 6.93
C ASP A 760 -32.39 -14.60 6.55
N PHE A 761 -32.18 -14.33 5.25
CA PHE A 761 -31.86 -12.99 4.76
C PHE A 761 -33.07 -12.05 4.77
N GLU A 762 -34.28 -12.56 4.54
CA GLU A 762 -35.51 -11.76 4.63
C GLU A 762 -35.78 -11.28 6.06
N LEU A 763 -35.54 -12.13 7.06
CA LEU A 763 -35.63 -11.75 8.48
C LEU A 763 -34.67 -10.60 8.81
N LEU A 764 -33.46 -10.64 8.24
CA LEU A 764 -32.41 -9.65 8.46
C LEU A 764 -32.71 -8.26 7.88
N LEU A 765 -33.75 -8.11 7.05
CA LEU A 765 -34.21 -6.81 6.58
C LEU A 765 -34.96 -6.01 7.65
N LYS A 766 -35.46 -6.66 8.71
CA LYS A 766 -36.11 -5.97 9.81
C LYS A 766 -35.07 -5.28 10.70
N ARG A 767 -35.34 -4.05 11.15
CA ARG A 767 -34.47 -3.31 12.06
C ARG A 767 -34.14 -4.15 13.31
N ASP A 768 -32.88 -4.07 13.73
CA ASP A 768 -32.32 -4.74 14.93
C ASP A 768 -32.41 -6.28 14.93
N SER A 769 -32.80 -6.89 13.81
CA SER A 769 -32.76 -8.33 13.64
C SER A 769 -31.32 -8.85 13.57
N SER A 770 -31.12 -10.06 14.06
CA SER A 770 -29.85 -10.76 13.95
C SER A 770 -30.06 -12.27 13.84
N LEU A 771 -29.14 -12.93 13.16
CA LEU A 771 -29.12 -14.37 13.01
C LEU A 771 -27.84 -14.91 13.66
N LYS A 772 -28.00 -15.84 14.59
CA LYS A 772 -26.90 -16.48 15.30
C LYS A 772 -26.65 -17.85 14.68
N LYS A 773 -25.44 -18.09 14.18
CA LYS A 773 -25.00 -19.39 13.67
C LYS A 773 -23.76 -19.82 14.42
N SER A 774 -23.71 -21.09 14.81
CA SER A 774 -22.51 -21.66 15.43
C SER A 774 -21.52 -22.06 14.35
N GLN A 775 -20.24 -21.74 14.54
CA GLN A 775 -19.16 -22.20 13.67
C GLN A 775 -17.96 -22.66 14.47
N VAL A 776 -17.22 -23.65 13.96
CA VAL A 776 -15.95 -24.07 14.55
C VAL A 776 -14.81 -23.27 13.94
N LYS A 777 -14.04 -22.55 14.75
CA LYS A 777 -12.81 -21.86 14.33
C LYS A 777 -11.58 -22.56 14.89
N TRP A 778 -10.52 -22.53 14.09
CA TRP A 778 -9.22 -23.07 14.46
C TRP A 778 -8.37 -21.98 15.12
N ARG A 779 -8.02 -22.17 16.39
CA ARG A 779 -7.04 -21.36 17.11
C ARG A 779 -5.69 -22.04 17.07
N ARG A 780 -4.70 -21.33 16.53
CA ARG A 780 -3.35 -21.83 16.32
C ARG A 780 -2.47 -21.30 17.45
N ASN A 781 -1.75 -22.20 18.12
CA ASN A 781 -0.82 -21.85 19.18
C ASN A 781 0.55 -22.45 18.83
N LEU A 782 1.50 -21.57 18.46
CA LEU A 782 2.87 -21.96 18.12
C LEU A 782 3.64 -22.48 19.35
N THR A 783 3.42 -21.89 20.53
CA THR A 783 4.09 -22.29 21.78
C THR A 783 3.74 -23.70 22.21
N GLU A 784 2.46 -24.06 22.09
CA GLU A 784 2.01 -25.41 22.42
C GLU A 784 2.15 -26.41 21.27
N ALA A 785 2.47 -25.93 20.06
CA ALA A 785 2.43 -26.71 18.82
C ALA A 785 1.07 -27.39 18.60
N LYS A 786 -0.03 -26.65 18.81
CA LYS A 786 -1.40 -27.17 18.78
C LYS A 786 -2.36 -26.29 17.98
N ILE A 787 -3.39 -26.93 17.44
CA ILE A 787 -4.55 -26.26 16.85
C ILE A 787 -5.80 -26.71 17.60
N SER A 788 -6.47 -25.76 18.28
CA SER A 788 -7.70 -26.01 19.02
C SER A 788 -8.93 -25.64 18.20
N LEU A 789 -9.94 -26.51 18.24
CA LEU A 789 -11.25 -26.35 17.62
C LEU A 789 -12.20 -25.67 18.60
N LEU A 790 -12.46 -24.38 18.43
CA LEU A 790 -13.37 -23.64 19.30
C LEU A 790 -14.69 -23.37 18.60
N LYS A 791 -15.79 -23.75 19.26
CA LYS A 791 -17.14 -23.41 18.83
C LYS A 791 -17.40 -21.95 19.20
N GLU A 792 -17.54 -21.10 18.20
CA GLU A 792 -17.84 -19.68 18.35
C GLU A 792 -19.21 -19.36 17.74
N LEU A 793 -19.95 -18.48 18.41
CA LEU A 793 -21.20 -17.95 17.88
C LEU A 793 -20.91 -16.79 16.92
N TYR A 794 -21.32 -16.94 15.66
CA TYR A 794 -21.30 -15.85 14.68
C TYR A 794 -22.66 -15.16 14.64
N THR A 795 -22.67 -13.84 14.84
CA THR A 795 -23.88 -13.03 14.77
C THR A 795 -23.90 -12.25 13.46
N LEU A 796 -24.78 -12.65 12.55
CA LEU A 796 -25.05 -11.96 11.30
C LEU A 796 -26.11 -10.87 11.55
N LYS A 797 -25.80 -9.63 11.20
CA LYS A 797 -26.72 -8.49 11.24
C LYS A 797 -26.35 -7.44 10.19
N VAL A 798 -27.34 -6.65 9.80
CA VAL A 798 -27.09 -5.43 9.00
C VAL A 798 -26.22 -4.48 9.82
N ASN A 799 -25.27 -3.81 9.16
CA ASN A 799 -24.44 -2.79 9.79
C ASN A 799 -24.30 -1.59 8.86
N ASP A 800 -24.08 -0.44 9.46
CA ASP A 800 -23.97 0.88 8.86
C ASP A 800 -22.49 1.31 8.67
N ASN A 801 -21.54 0.38 8.71
CA ASN A 801 -20.09 0.68 8.66
C ASN A 801 -19.61 1.49 7.45
N LYS A 802 -20.42 1.62 6.39
CA LYS A 802 -20.06 2.35 5.17
C LYS A 802 -21.05 3.44 4.75
N ARG A 803 -22.34 3.24 5.01
CA ARG A 803 -23.43 4.08 4.55
C ARG A 803 -24.53 4.07 5.61
N GLU A 804 -25.22 5.19 5.76
CA GLU A 804 -26.35 5.31 6.69
C GLU A 804 -27.54 4.51 6.16
N LEU A 805 -28.13 3.68 7.03
CA LEU A 805 -29.24 2.80 6.70
C LEU A 805 -30.57 3.57 6.72
N ILE A 806 -31.44 3.29 5.75
CA ILE A 806 -32.78 3.87 5.64
C ILE A 806 -33.82 2.78 5.89
N TYR A 807 -34.68 3.02 6.88
CA TYR A 807 -35.81 2.15 7.21
C TYR A 807 -37.13 2.84 6.85
N ASN A 808 -38.10 2.06 6.39
CA ASN A 808 -39.47 2.54 6.19
C ASN A 808 -40.25 2.58 7.52
N ARG A 809 -41.53 2.98 7.48
CA ARG A 809 -42.42 3.04 8.65
C ARG A 809 -42.60 1.69 9.35
N ASP A 810 -42.45 0.58 8.63
CA ASP A 810 -42.56 -0.79 9.16
C ASP A 810 -41.23 -1.32 9.73
N ASN A 811 -40.23 -0.46 9.94
CA ASN A 811 -38.88 -0.84 10.35
C ASN A 811 -38.18 -1.82 9.39
N LYS A 812 -38.53 -1.79 8.10
CA LYS A 812 -37.87 -2.57 7.05
C LYS A 812 -36.77 -1.77 6.37
N PHE A 813 -35.60 -2.38 6.20
CA PHE A 813 -34.47 -1.81 5.49
C PHE A 813 -34.81 -1.66 4.00
N VAL A 814 -34.79 -0.42 3.50
CA VAL A 814 -35.25 -0.08 2.13
C VAL A 814 -34.21 0.65 1.27
N GLY A 815 -33.12 1.12 1.86
CA GLY A 815 -32.07 1.81 1.11
C GLY A 815 -30.95 2.33 1.99
N THR A 816 -29.94 2.93 1.38
CA THR A 816 -28.86 3.60 2.11
C THR A 816 -28.58 4.98 1.54
N LYS A 817 -28.00 5.87 2.35
CA LYS A 817 -27.45 7.15 1.90
C LYS A 817 -26.00 7.31 2.36
N ALA A 818 -25.23 8.13 1.65
CA ALA A 818 -23.85 8.41 2.01
C ALA A 818 -23.79 9.20 3.33
N TYR A 819 -22.77 8.94 4.14
CA TYR A 819 -22.48 9.78 5.29
C TYR A 819 -22.02 11.17 4.84
N LYS A 820 -22.44 12.20 5.58
CA LYS A 820 -21.91 13.56 5.44
C LYS A 820 -20.81 13.78 6.46
N ILE A 821 -19.63 14.20 6.00
CA ILE A 821 -18.48 14.47 6.87
C ILE A 821 -18.09 15.95 6.86
N ASP A 822 -17.38 16.37 7.91
CA ASP A 822 -16.75 17.67 8.02
C ASP A 822 -15.26 17.67 7.68
N LYS A 823 -14.63 18.84 7.80
CA LYS A 823 -13.21 19.05 7.46
C LYS A 823 -12.25 18.18 8.27
N THR A 824 -12.69 17.69 9.43
CA THR A 824 -11.94 16.80 10.33
C THR A 824 -12.26 15.32 10.10
N LYS A 825 -13.00 15.00 9.02
CA LYS A 825 -13.49 13.65 8.68
C LYS A 825 -14.41 13.04 9.75
N ASN A 826 -15.04 13.87 10.58
CA ASN A 826 -16.06 13.43 11.52
C ASN A 826 -17.41 13.33 10.81
N ILE A 827 -18.17 12.27 11.12
CA ILE A 827 -19.52 12.09 10.59
C ILE A 827 -20.46 13.09 11.27
N LYS A 828 -21.14 13.91 10.47
CA LYS A 828 -22.23 14.74 10.96
C LYS A 828 -23.46 13.84 11.12
N THR A 829 -23.73 13.41 12.35
CA THR A 829 -25.04 12.86 12.71
C THR A 829 -26.10 13.93 12.48
N ARG A 830 -27.20 13.54 11.83
CA ARG A 830 -28.37 14.41 11.66
C ARG A 830 -29.05 14.69 12.99
#